data_AF-A0A8X7MQN4-F1
#
_entry.id   AF-A0A8X7MQN4-F1
#
_cell.length_a   1.000
_cell.length_b   1.000
_cell.length_c   1.000
_cell.angle_alpha   90.00
_cell.angle_beta   90.00
_cell.angle_gamma   90.00
#
_symmetry.space_group_name_H-M   'P 1'
#
loop_
_entity.id
_entity.type
_entity.pdbx_description
1 polymer ?
#
loop_
_entity_poly.entity_id
_entity_poly.type
_entity_poly.pdbx_seq_one_letter_code
_entity_poly.pdbx_strand_id
1 'polypeptide(L)'
;MVQRKRQAVSSSRWRLCLAALALGTVTAAQSPDSGSSSSTDGIDLEAVCSSLATVIPPMMAAGAAPSQENITLDHVFTKYYPTGYNLPSHELFLDLPPGTLLASDDAKGSIQASGTDWEAVDVPFDMQYGLQTPVQGIQGGLPSFCRFGATIVTSELSQVYAEVWLPLPDTVPTITTDPDPIPYDNSTTSDTGDGDYLNNHASPALRLQPLPRWIRYPFASWEEGSRRRKDRRHELHRRQILAAARRPPAGFIPAPDTAWQGRMIHIGSAAAKGAIIWPDMKRIISRYHEVVVADNSGHFSSATSQEWATNDPTRRDSGYRAVHLSTMLGQVVTKTLYGVTTSGPQRQPSRRAAKDRPSTTESPLPYSVPTTTAEDGDYSDVAPFMNLTRPYSSKLGFYSYFLGCSMGGRQGLSEAGLFPADYDGILAGSPAISFTNTSAWQIWINEKVSDPKAVEYIPPSAYDNVRNAVLRACDGLDGVLDGVVSNTTACTFDLFVPLLACADPAKSGKGCFSLLQLANLVDMYSNFTINGDLVHTGLLPGSEEAWSAPSGLWGTPFPVASGWFQYQLLNITSVKSAAFDPFIALTPELIAMGNAVDPGRGNTWYTNLSPFLTHGKLLHTHGLADQLIPPGESVRYYQEVNEAVGRQKGGADFEVLSDSYRLFLVPGMGHCRTGSGPWNFGGAAQTNPGARPLSFDARHDATLALFNWVENGTNPEYLVGAAYQTKEEQAGYRITETTIEDDRRFGYGVKYTRKLCPWPLQAHLKANATRADVAASFNCE
;
A
#
# COMPACT_ATOMS: atom_id res chain seq x y z
N MET A 1 47.96 -32.00 51.78
CA MET A 1 47.85 -30.81 50.90
C MET A 1 46.59 -30.93 50.05
N VAL A 2 45.89 -29.83 49.82
CA VAL A 2 44.77 -29.61 48.86
C VAL A 2 43.47 -30.42 49.10
N GLN A 3 42.34 -29.74 48.88
CA GLN A 3 41.02 -29.93 49.50
C GLN A 3 40.06 -30.94 48.83
N ARG A 4 39.13 -31.45 49.67
CA ARG A 4 37.67 -31.75 49.48
C ARG A 4 37.22 -32.53 48.22
N LYS A 5 36.59 -33.72 48.32
CA LYS A 5 35.36 -34.20 49.03
C LYS A 5 34.05 -34.12 48.21
N ARG A 6 33.33 -35.26 48.20
CA ARG A 6 32.01 -35.52 47.59
C ARG A 6 30.88 -34.70 48.22
N GLN A 7 29.88 -34.38 47.38
CA GLN A 7 28.44 -34.24 47.68
C GLN A 7 27.72 -34.41 46.33
N ALA A 8 26.44 -34.73 46.17
CA ALA A 8 25.38 -35.39 46.93
C ALA A 8 24.09 -35.05 46.15
N VAL A 9 23.11 -35.95 46.08
CA VAL A 9 21.85 -35.72 45.34
C VAL A 9 21.03 -34.60 46.00
N SER A 10 20.52 -33.64 45.21
CA SER A 10 19.38 -32.80 45.61
C SER A 10 18.59 -32.31 44.39
N SER A 11 17.27 -32.45 44.48
CA SER A 11 16.28 -32.02 43.51
C SER A 11 16.01 -30.50 43.60
N SER A 12 16.53 -29.71 42.66
CA SER A 12 16.17 -28.28 42.55
C SER A 12 16.59 -27.62 41.22
N ARG A 13 15.92 -27.96 40.11
CA ARG A 13 15.89 -27.16 38.86
C ARG A 13 14.50 -27.18 38.17
N TRP A 14 13.46 -26.97 38.97
CA TRP A 14 12.08 -26.67 38.54
C TRP A 14 11.47 -25.66 39.52
N ARG A 15 11.92 -24.40 39.45
CA ARG A 15 11.41 -23.20 40.16
C ARG A 15 12.38 -22.03 39.88
N LEU A 16 12.20 -21.34 38.75
CA LEU A 16 12.76 -19.99 38.50
C LEU A 16 12.21 -19.25 37.26
N CYS A 17 11.17 -19.76 36.58
CA CYS A 17 10.46 -19.05 35.49
C CYS A 17 8.97 -18.84 35.79
N LEU A 18 8.62 -18.56 37.06
CA LEU A 18 7.24 -18.39 37.54
C LEU A 18 7.09 -17.21 38.51
N ALA A 19 7.98 -16.21 38.43
CA ALA A 19 8.09 -15.10 39.39
C ALA A 19 8.16 -13.71 38.75
N ALA A 20 7.73 -13.57 37.49
CA ALA A 20 7.63 -12.28 36.77
C ALA A 20 6.31 -12.11 35.98
N LEU A 21 5.29 -12.88 36.34
CA LEU A 21 3.89 -12.69 35.92
C LEU A 21 3.05 -12.34 37.15
N ALA A 22 3.40 -11.23 37.79
CA ALA A 22 2.49 -10.54 38.70
C ALA A 22 1.65 -9.59 37.84
N LEU A 23 0.35 -9.88 37.73
CA LEU A 23 -0.59 -9.08 36.97
C LEU A 23 -0.63 -7.64 37.51
N GLY A 24 -0.20 -6.69 36.69
CA GLY A 24 -0.54 -5.29 36.83
C GLY A 24 -2.00 -5.04 36.47
N THR A 25 -2.94 -5.67 37.17
CA THR A 25 -4.29 -5.11 37.26
C THR A 25 -4.17 -3.76 37.92
N VAL A 26 -4.62 -2.70 37.26
CA VAL A 26 -4.67 -1.35 37.83
C VAL A 26 -5.71 -1.34 38.95
N THR A 27 -5.30 -1.72 40.15
CA THR A 27 -6.09 -1.57 41.37
C THR A 27 -5.89 -0.15 41.88
N ALA A 28 -6.93 0.67 41.76
CA ALA A 28 -6.94 2.03 42.30
C ALA A 28 -6.53 2.03 43.79
N ALA A 29 -5.57 2.88 44.15
CA ALA A 29 -5.13 3.02 45.52
C ALA A 29 -6.21 3.76 46.34
N GLN A 30 -6.95 3.04 47.17
CA GLN A 30 -7.88 3.65 48.12
C GLN A 30 -7.16 4.07 49.40
N SER A 31 -7.07 5.37 49.65
CA SER A 31 -7.04 5.93 51.01
C SER A 31 -8.46 6.32 51.42
N PRO A 32 -8.95 5.95 52.62
CA PRO A 32 -10.27 6.35 53.06
C PRO A 32 -10.22 7.78 53.62
N ASP A 33 -10.93 8.72 52.99
CA ASP A 33 -11.70 9.74 53.74
C ASP A 33 -12.76 10.44 52.88
N SER A 34 -13.98 10.45 53.43
CA SER A 34 -15.22 11.20 53.12
C SER A 34 -15.33 12.08 51.85
N GLY A 35 -16.38 11.85 51.04
CA GLY A 35 -16.98 12.93 50.20
C GLY A 35 -17.67 12.48 48.92
N SER A 36 -18.98 12.21 48.97
CA SER A 36 -19.84 11.77 47.86
C SER A 36 -19.77 12.59 46.55
N SER A 37 -19.47 11.94 45.43
CA SER A 37 -20.39 11.90 44.26
C SER A 37 -20.01 10.72 43.34
N SER A 38 -21.01 10.02 42.80
CA SER A 38 -20.81 8.86 41.91
C SER A 38 -20.76 9.30 40.44
N SER A 39 -19.55 9.41 39.87
CA SER A 39 -19.36 9.46 38.42
C SER A 39 -19.26 8.03 37.86
N THR A 40 -20.02 7.74 36.81
CA THR A 40 -19.91 6.49 36.05
C THR A 40 -18.55 6.41 35.35
N ASP A 41 -17.77 5.37 35.63
CA ASP A 41 -16.42 5.19 35.10
C ASP A 41 -16.38 5.12 33.56
N GLY A 42 -15.82 6.14 32.93
CA GLY A 42 -15.41 6.09 31.53
C GLY A 42 -13.94 5.67 31.42
N ILE A 43 -13.60 4.88 30.38
CA ILE A 43 -12.20 4.54 30.10
C ILE A 43 -11.47 5.81 29.65
N ASP A 44 -10.42 6.19 30.38
CA ASP A 44 -9.51 7.26 29.99
C ASP A 44 -8.60 6.80 28.84
N LEU A 45 -9.05 7.08 27.61
CA LEU A 45 -8.35 6.74 26.38
C LEU A 45 -6.99 7.44 26.24
N GLU A 46 -6.81 8.62 26.84
CA GLU A 46 -5.55 9.36 26.82
C GLU A 46 -4.53 8.74 27.77
N ALA A 47 -4.95 8.35 28.98
CA ALA A 47 -4.11 7.60 29.91
C ALA A 47 -3.75 6.21 29.36
N VAL A 48 -4.70 5.51 28.73
CA VAL A 48 -4.44 4.22 28.05
C VAL A 48 -3.38 4.39 26.95
N CYS A 49 -3.54 5.39 26.06
CA CYS A 49 -2.54 5.68 25.02
C CYS A 49 -1.16 6.01 25.63
N SER A 50 -1.13 6.90 26.63
CA SER A 50 0.10 7.34 27.31
C SER A 50 0.85 6.21 28.00
N SER A 51 0.16 5.16 28.44
CA SER A 51 0.79 4.01 29.10
C SER A 51 1.76 3.24 28.19
N LEU A 52 1.52 3.21 26.87
CA LEU A 52 2.31 2.42 25.92
C LEU A 52 3.78 2.85 25.89
N ALA A 53 4.06 4.15 25.97
CA ALA A 53 5.43 4.68 26.02
C ALA A 53 6.24 4.17 27.24
N THR A 54 5.55 3.82 28.34
CA THR A 54 6.19 3.28 29.55
C THR A 54 6.33 1.75 29.56
N VAL A 55 5.43 1.05 28.86
CA VAL A 55 5.31 -0.42 28.89
C VAL A 55 6.13 -1.09 27.78
N ILE A 56 6.15 -0.52 26.57
CA ILE A 56 6.77 -1.15 25.39
C ILE A 56 8.31 -1.23 25.48
N PRO A 57 9.05 -0.17 25.88
CA PRO A 57 10.51 -0.24 25.94
C PRO A 57 11.07 -1.35 26.85
N PRO A 58 10.62 -1.52 28.12
CA PRO A 58 11.12 -2.61 28.96
C PRO A 58 10.68 -4.00 28.48
N MET A 59 9.52 -4.13 27.82
CA MET A 59 9.10 -5.40 27.21
C MET A 59 10.02 -5.82 26.05
N MET A 60 10.38 -4.88 25.18
CA MET A 60 11.27 -5.14 24.06
C MET A 60 12.70 -5.44 24.53
N ALA A 61 13.22 -4.68 25.50
CA ALA A 61 14.52 -4.95 26.13
C ALA A 61 14.59 -6.33 26.82
N ALA A 62 13.46 -6.84 27.34
CA ALA A 62 13.38 -8.15 27.96
C ALA A 62 13.20 -9.33 26.96
N GLY A 63 12.89 -9.06 25.69
CA GLY A 63 12.48 -10.09 24.73
C GLY A 63 13.19 -10.11 23.37
N ALA A 64 13.87 -9.04 22.96
CA ALA A 64 14.22 -8.81 21.55
C ALA A 64 15.69 -8.40 21.28
N ALA A 65 16.65 -9.09 21.90
CA ALA A 65 18.07 -8.97 21.53
C ALA A 65 18.58 -10.27 20.88
N PRO A 66 18.73 -10.35 19.53
CA PRO A 66 19.60 -11.36 18.93
C PRO A 66 21.02 -11.13 19.46
N SER A 67 21.75 -12.19 19.79
CA SER A 67 23.04 -12.09 20.53
C SER A 67 24.22 -11.52 19.72
N GLN A 68 23.96 -10.77 18.65
CA GLN A 68 24.95 -10.23 17.71
C GLN A 68 24.66 -8.79 17.24
N GLU A 69 23.46 -8.23 17.41
CA GLU A 69 23.17 -6.81 17.11
C GLU A 69 22.51 -6.12 18.32
N ASN A 70 23.08 -5.01 18.77
CA ASN A 70 22.54 -4.17 19.85
C ASN A 70 21.36 -3.32 19.33
N ILE A 71 20.22 -3.95 19.06
CA ILE A 71 18.99 -3.25 18.67
C ILE A 71 18.36 -2.62 19.91
N THR A 72 18.15 -1.30 19.89
CA THR A 72 17.53 -0.56 20.99
C THR A 72 16.38 0.32 20.50
N LEU A 73 15.33 0.46 21.32
CA LEU A 73 14.30 1.47 21.12
C LEU A 73 14.73 2.77 21.81
N ASP A 74 14.66 3.87 21.08
CA ASP A 74 14.89 5.23 21.55
C ASP A 74 13.78 6.17 21.03
N HIS A 75 13.73 7.41 21.52
CA HIS A 75 12.78 8.44 21.08
C HIS A 75 11.30 8.03 21.13
N VAL A 76 10.95 7.13 22.06
CA VAL A 76 9.61 6.55 22.17
C VAL A 76 8.60 7.59 22.68
N PHE A 77 7.48 7.74 21.96
CA PHE A 77 6.40 8.64 22.35
C PHE A 77 5.02 8.07 22.03
N THR A 78 4.01 8.68 22.64
CA THR A 78 2.58 8.39 22.46
C THR A 78 1.80 9.69 22.40
N LYS A 79 0.86 9.80 21.46
CA LYS A 79 -0.04 10.96 21.33
C LYS A 79 -1.45 10.49 21.02
N TYR A 80 -2.41 10.89 21.86
CA TYR A 80 -3.83 10.63 21.63
C TYR A 80 -4.43 11.67 20.68
N TYR A 81 -5.27 11.22 19.77
CA TYR A 81 -6.03 12.05 18.83
C TYR A 81 -7.52 11.76 18.99
N PRO A 82 -8.34 12.75 19.40
CA PRO A 82 -9.79 12.61 19.45
C PRO A 82 -10.44 12.41 18.07
N THR A 83 -11.64 11.81 18.06
CA THR A 83 -12.47 11.70 16.85
C THR A 83 -12.68 13.05 16.19
N GLY A 84 -12.53 13.12 14.87
CA GLY A 84 -12.70 14.33 14.10
C GLY A 84 -11.42 15.15 13.89
N TYR A 85 -10.30 14.79 14.53
CA TYR A 85 -9.01 15.41 14.23
C TYR A 85 -8.54 15.09 12.81
N ASN A 86 -7.85 16.04 12.20
CA ASN A 86 -7.11 15.82 10.96
C ASN A 86 -5.97 16.81 10.82
N LEU A 87 -4.75 16.33 11.07
CA LEU A 87 -3.53 17.12 10.88
C LEU A 87 -2.95 16.85 9.49
N PRO A 88 -2.51 17.87 8.74
CA PRO A 88 -1.66 17.68 7.57
C PRO A 88 -0.41 16.86 7.90
N SER A 89 0.08 16.07 6.94
CA SER A 89 1.30 15.27 7.08
C SER A 89 2.54 16.10 7.46
N HIS A 90 2.61 17.37 7.02
CA HIS A 90 3.62 18.33 7.48
C HIS A 90 3.60 18.55 9.01
N GLU A 91 2.41 18.66 9.63
CA GLU A 91 2.32 18.82 11.09
C GLU A 91 2.70 17.55 11.85
N LEU A 92 2.39 16.37 11.28
CA LEU A 92 2.82 15.08 11.84
C LEU A 92 4.35 14.90 11.82
N PHE A 93 5.03 15.52 10.85
CA PHE A 93 6.50 15.58 10.75
C PHE A 93 7.12 16.62 11.71
N LEU A 94 6.52 17.80 11.86
CA LEU A 94 7.00 18.79 12.84
C LEU A 94 6.84 18.31 14.30
N ASP A 95 5.91 17.39 14.55
CA ASP A 95 5.67 16.72 15.84
C ASP A 95 6.75 15.65 16.20
N LEU A 96 7.74 15.37 15.34
CA LEU A 96 8.74 14.31 15.58
C LEU A 96 9.64 14.63 16.79
N PRO A 97 9.97 13.63 17.66
CA PRO A 97 10.88 13.85 18.78
C PRO A 97 12.27 14.35 18.34
N PRO A 98 12.88 15.30 19.08
CA PRO A 98 14.27 15.71 18.82
C PRO A 98 15.22 14.51 18.87
N GLY A 99 16.10 14.37 17.88
CA GLY A 99 17.01 13.22 17.73
C GLY A 99 16.51 12.12 16.76
N THR A 100 15.25 12.19 16.31
CA THR A 100 14.71 11.30 15.26
C THR A 100 15.40 11.48 13.90
N LEU A 101 15.98 12.66 13.63
CA LEU A 101 16.78 12.94 12.43
C LEU A 101 18.28 12.83 12.78
N LEU A 102 19.01 11.99 12.05
CA LEU A 102 20.47 11.93 12.09
C LEU A 102 21.07 13.12 11.33
N ALA A 103 22.29 13.52 11.69
CA ALA A 103 23.04 14.53 10.94
C ALA A 103 23.34 14.11 9.48
N SER A 104 23.30 12.81 9.19
CA SER A 104 23.45 12.23 7.85
C SER A 104 22.17 12.20 7.02
N ASP A 105 20.99 12.32 7.64
CA ASP A 105 19.71 12.24 6.93
C ASP A 105 19.49 13.44 6.01
N ASP A 106 19.82 14.65 6.47
CA ASP A 106 19.64 15.87 5.66
C ASP A 106 20.91 16.34 4.94
N ALA A 107 21.55 15.43 4.18
CA ALA A 107 22.81 15.66 3.48
C ALA A 107 22.81 16.89 2.52
N LYS A 108 21.65 17.44 2.19
CA LYS A 108 21.45 18.61 1.30
C LYS A 108 20.66 19.77 1.90
N GLY A 109 20.17 19.68 3.14
CA GLY A 109 19.21 20.66 3.68
C GLY A 109 17.80 20.52 3.10
N SER A 110 17.51 19.48 2.32
CA SER A 110 16.21 19.17 1.73
C SER A 110 15.09 18.99 2.75
N ILE A 111 15.39 18.39 3.91
CA ILE A 111 14.43 18.14 4.99
C ILE A 111 14.12 19.46 5.72
N GLN A 112 15.09 20.37 5.85
CA GLN A 112 14.89 21.67 6.50
C GLN A 112 14.44 22.82 5.57
N ALA A 113 14.66 22.74 4.25
CA ALA A 113 14.51 23.89 3.35
C ALA A 113 13.42 23.77 2.27
N SER A 114 12.80 22.61 2.06
CA SER A 114 11.93 22.38 0.89
C SER A 114 10.44 22.21 1.23
N GLY A 115 9.71 23.32 1.36
CA GLY A 115 8.24 23.33 1.32
C GLY A 115 7.64 22.94 -0.05
N THR A 116 8.36 22.14 -0.84
CA THR A 116 7.99 21.66 -2.18
C THR A 116 8.54 20.27 -2.53
N ASP A 117 9.73 19.84 -2.09
CA ASP A 117 10.28 18.54 -2.55
C ASP A 117 10.01 17.38 -1.59
N TRP A 118 9.94 17.64 -0.28
CA TRP A 118 9.49 16.64 0.69
C TRP A 118 7.96 16.61 0.79
N GLU A 119 7.29 17.76 0.69
CA GLU A 119 5.83 17.89 0.86
C GLU A 119 4.96 17.73 -0.39
N ALA A 120 5.41 18.08 -1.61
CA ALA A 120 4.49 18.13 -2.76
C ALA A 120 3.94 16.75 -3.19
N VAL A 121 4.48 15.65 -2.64
CA VAL A 121 4.00 14.29 -2.88
C VAL A 121 3.14 13.75 -1.72
N ASP A 122 2.97 14.49 -0.62
CA ASP A 122 2.14 14.08 0.52
C ASP A 122 1.09 15.13 0.93
N VAL A 123 1.40 16.42 0.90
CA VAL A 123 0.49 17.51 1.32
C VAL A 123 -0.67 17.77 0.33
N PRO A 124 -0.48 17.65 -1.01
CA PRO A 124 -1.61 17.60 -1.93
C PRO A 124 -2.46 16.32 -1.78
N PHE A 125 -1.87 15.22 -1.30
CA PHE A 125 -2.54 13.91 -1.23
C PHE A 125 -3.31 13.69 0.09
N ASP A 126 -2.86 14.26 1.21
CA ASP A 126 -3.57 15.39 1.80
C ASP A 126 -5.12 15.42 1.77
N MET A 127 -5.62 15.87 0.61
CA MET A 127 -6.71 16.85 0.53
C MET A 127 -8.15 16.32 0.66
N GLN A 128 -8.37 15.15 1.27
CA GLN A 128 -9.70 14.78 1.79
C GLN A 128 -9.73 14.30 3.24
N TYR A 129 -8.57 14.11 3.87
CA TYR A 129 -8.48 14.01 5.31
C TYR A 129 -8.33 15.41 5.91
N GLY A 130 -9.44 16.17 5.94
CA GLY A 130 -9.54 17.41 6.73
C GLY A 130 -10.28 18.59 6.11
N LEU A 131 -10.37 18.69 4.77
CA LEU A 131 -11.10 19.80 4.14
C LEU A 131 -12.62 19.64 4.35
N GLN A 132 -13.25 20.62 5.02
CA GLN A 132 -14.70 20.80 5.06
C GLN A 132 -15.25 21.20 3.68
N THR A 133 -15.18 20.30 2.70
CA THR A 133 -15.81 20.53 1.39
C THR A 133 -17.32 20.28 1.49
N PRO A 134 -18.17 21.07 0.78
CA PRO A 134 -19.61 20.81 0.75
C PRO A 134 -20.01 19.46 0.12
N VAL A 135 -19.08 18.80 -0.60
CA VAL A 135 -19.34 17.75 -1.59
C VAL A 135 -18.62 16.43 -1.25
N GLN A 136 -19.31 15.57 -0.50
CA GLN A 136 -19.29 14.10 -0.60
C GLN A 136 -17.95 13.33 -0.55
N GLY A 137 -16.88 13.89 0.00
CA GLY A 137 -15.88 13.08 0.72
C GLY A 137 -16.51 12.40 1.96
N ILE A 138 -15.77 11.50 2.63
CA ILE A 138 -16.18 11.01 3.97
C ILE A 138 -16.25 12.25 4.88
N GLN A 139 -17.45 12.61 5.38
CA GLN A 139 -17.52 13.71 6.34
C GLN A 139 -17.22 13.20 7.74
N GLY A 140 -16.22 13.81 8.37
CA GLY A 140 -15.64 13.39 9.63
C GLY A 140 -14.13 13.40 9.49
N GLY A 141 -13.41 13.85 10.51
CA GLY A 141 -11.98 13.61 10.58
C GLY A 141 -11.67 12.14 10.82
N LEU A 142 -10.43 11.85 11.22
CA LEU A 142 -10.04 10.50 11.61
C LEU A 142 -10.89 10.02 12.81
N PRO A 143 -11.14 8.71 12.97
CA PRO A 143 -11.67 8.18 14.23
C PRO A 143 -10.71 8.50 15.38
N SER A 144 -11.15 8.35 16.63
CA SER A 144 -10.20 8.49 17.75
C SER A 144 -9.07 7.45 17.61
N PHE A 145 -7.82 7.82 17.90
CA PHE A 145 -6.70 6.89 17.84
C PHE A 145 -5.54 7.25 18.76
N CYS A 146 -4.74 6.25 19.11
CA CYS A 146 -3.42 6.43 19.71
C CYS A 146 -2.35 6.36 18.61
N ARG A 147 -1.51 7.38 18.50
CA ARG A 147 -0.25 7.35 17.72
C ARG A 147 0.87 6.94 18.68
N PHE A 148 1.41 5.75 18.49
CA PHE A 148 2.67 5.33 19.11
C PHE A 148 3.78 5.50 18.07
N GLY A 149 4.94 6.04 18.46
CA GLY A 149 6.11 6.10 17.59
C GLY A 149 7.41 5.84 18.34
N ALA A 150 8.39 5.27 17.66
CA ALA A 150 9.68 4.94 18.22
C ALA A 150 10.77 4.91 17.13
N THR A 151 12.01 5.17 17.54
CA THR A 151 13.19 4.97 16.72
C THR A 151 13.85 3.65 17.10
N ILE A 152 13.93 2.72 16.15
CA ILE A 152 14.66 1.46 16.30
C ILE A 152 16.08 1.69 15.80
N VAL A 153 17.04 1.81 16.73
CA VAL A 153 18.45 2.03 16.39
C VAL A 153 19.03 0.71 15.91
N THR A 154 19.48 0.66 14.66
CA THR A 154 20.05 -0.54 14.02
C THR A 154 21.57 -0.46 13.86
N SER A 155 22.13 0.76 13.90
CA SER A 155 23.57 1.05 13.91
C SER A 155 23.81 2.54 14.25
N GLU A 156 25.07 2.97 14.33
CA GLU A 156 25.42 4.40 14.42
C GLU A 156 25.13 5.21 13.13
N LEU A 157 24.82 4.53 12.02
CA LEU A 157 24.64 5.14 10.68
C LEU A 157 23.21 5.01 10.14
N SER A 158 22.31 4.32 10.84
CA SER A 158 21.00 3.95 10.34
C SER A 158 20.04 3.72 11.51
N GLN A 159 18.85 4.31 11.40
CA GLN A 159 17.79 4.18 12.40
C GLN A 159 16.41 4.17 11.75
N VAL A 160 15.60 3.19 12.15
CA VAL A 160 14.26 2.97 11.60
C VAL A 160 13.27 3.71 12.48
N TYR A 161 12.79 4.85 12.01
CA TYR A 161 11.66 5.53 12.65
C TYR A 161 10.37 4.86 12.19
N ALA A 162 9.58 4.37 13.14
CA ALA A 162 8.34 3.64 12.89
C ALA A 162 7.18 4.18 13.73
N GLU A 163 5.99 4.21 13.14
CA GLU A 163 4.73 4.56 13.81
C GLU A 163 3.72 3.42 13.76
N VAL A 164 2.91 3.34 14.81
CA VAL A 164 1.77 2.44 14.94
C VAL A 164 0.57 3.29 15.36
N TRP A 165 -0.47 3.35 14.52
CA TRP A 165 -1.71 4.05 14.82
C TRP A 165 -2.79 3.04 15.19
N LEU A 166 -3.37 3.18 16.39
CA LEU A 166 -4.29 2.22 16.97
C LEU A 166 -5.69 2.85 17.15
N PRO A 167 -6.71 2.43 16.38
CA PRO A 167 -8.04 3.03 16.42
C PRO A 167 -8.81 2.70 17.70
N LEU A 168 -9.17 3.75 18.44
CA LEU A 168 -9.89 3.69 19.71
C LEU A 168 -11.41 3.85 19.48
N PRO A 169 -12.26 3.43 20.43
CA PRO A 169 -13.70 3.61 20.33
C PRO A 169 -14.15 5.07 20.43
N ASP A 170 -15.09 5.45 19.57
CA ASP A 170 -15.54 6.85 19.41
C ASP A 170 -16.41 7.40 20.56
N THR A 171 -16.79 6.63 21.59
CA THR A 171 -17.26 7.13 22.92
C THR A 171 -17.60 6.02 23.93
N VAL A 172 -17.58 6.36 25.23
CA VAL A 172 -18.04 5.53 26.37
C VAL A 172 -19.56 5.29 26.31
N PRO A 173 -20.09 4.10 26.65
CA PRO A 173 -21.53 3.82 26.59
C PRO A 173 -22.34 4.66 27.59
N THR A 174 -23.18 5.56 27.08
CA THR A 174 -24.25 6.19 27.87
C THR A 174 -25.48 5.28 27.87
N ILE A 175 -25.61 4.42 28.87
CA ILE A 175 -26.87 3.71 29.13
C ILE A 175 -27.90 4.75 29.58
N THR A 176 -28.75 5.17 28.65
CA THR A 176 -30.04 5.78 28.98
C THR A 176 -31.13 4.77 28.62
N THR A 177 -31.96 4.47 29.60
CA THR A 177 -32.99 3.41 29.52
C THR A 177 -34.08 3.79 28.54
N ASP A 178 -34.46 2.86 27.66
CA ASP A 178 -35.70 2.90 26.90
C ASP A 178 -36.91 3.14 27.82
N PRO A 179 -37.89 3.90 27.34
CA PRO A 179 -39.28 3.51 27.50
C PRO A 179 -39.94 3.26 26.12
N ASP A 180 -40.68 2.15 26.07
CA ASP A 180 -41.30 1.52 24.89
C ASP A 180 -42.08 2.43 23.90
N PRO A 181 -42.26 1.97 22.63
CA PRO A 181 -42.74 2.81 21.55
C PRO A 181 -44.25 3.08 21.58
N ILE A 182 -44.64 4.33 21.33
CA ILE A 182 -46.03 4.75 21.09
C ILE A 182 -46.16 5.22 19.63
N PRO A 183 -47.17 4.75 18.88
CA PRO A 183 -47.31 5.07 17.46
C PRO A 183 -47.85 6.49 17.25
N TYR A 184 -47.19 7.29 16.41
CA TYR A 184 -47.66 8.63 16.09
C TYR A 184 -48.68 8.62 14.96
N ASP A 185 -49.95 8.81 15.34
CA ASP A 185 -51.07 9.14 14.46
C ASP A 185 -51.05 10.64 14.08
N ASN A 186 -51.71 10.99 12.98
CA ASN A 186 -51.83 12.36 12.49
C ASN A 186 -52.97 13.10 13.20
N SER A 187 -52.67 14.09 14.03
CA SER A 187 -53.64 15.15 14.34
C SER A 187 -53.02 16.53 14.57
N THR A 188 -53.72 17.53 14.06
CA THR A 188 -53.44 18.97 14.06
C THR A 188 -53.72 19.66 15.39
N THR A 189 -52.97 20.74 15.70
CA THR A 189 -53.39 22.10 16.15
C THR A 189 -52.16 22.80 16.78
N SER A 190 -51.56 23.84 16.18
CA SER A 190 -51.91 25.27 16.34
C SER A 190 -52.00 25.77 17.80
N ASP A 191 -50.98 26.51 18.24
CA ASP A 191 -51.22 27.77 18.97
C ASP A 191 -50.04 28.76 18.83
N THR A 192 -50.18 29.95 19.41
CA THR A 192 -49.54 31.21 19.00
C THR A 192 -48.90 32.00 20.16
N GLY A 193 -48.02 32.94 19.82
CA GLY A 193 -47.50 33.99 20.71
C GLY A 193 -46.24 33.64 21.52
N ASP A 194 -45.47 34.59 22.05
CA ASP A 194 -45.37 36.04 21.74
C ASP A 194 -44.08 36.63 22.40
N GLY A 195 -43.68 37.86 22.05
CA GLY A 195 -42.65 38.64 22.79
C GLY A 195 -41.20 38.49 22.27
N ASP A 196 -40.63 39.38 21.45
CA ASP A 196 -40.28 40.81 21.64
C ASP A 196 -38.88 41.04 22.29
N TYR A 197 -38.03 41.84 21.63
CA TYR A 197 -37.00 42.76 22.20
C TYR A 197 -36.03 43.32 21.12
N LEU A 198 -36.41 44.49 20.59
CA LEU A 198 -35.58 45.69 20.27
C LEU A 198 -34.36 45.62 19.29
N ASN A 199 -34.54 46.34 18.17
CA ASN A 199 -33.75 47.51 17.68
C ASN A 199 -32.21 47.49 17.86
N ASN A 200 -31.34 47.56 16.83
CA ASN A 200 -31.27 48.57 15.74
C ASN A 200 -30.18 48.15 14.68
N HIS A 201 -29.85 48.83 13.57
CA HIS A 201 -30.22 50.14 13.00
C HIS A 201 -30.05 50.15 11.44
N ALA A 202 -30.83 51.00 10.75
CA ALA A 202 -30.53 51.82 9.56
C ALA A 202 -29.92 51.24 8.24
N SER A 203 -30.74 51.29 7.16
CA SER A 203 -30.34 51.25 5.74
C SER A 203 -30.11 52.68 5.16
N PRO A 204 -29.65 52.86 3.90
CA PRO A 204 -30.55 52.82 2.72
C PRO A 204 -29.92 52.13 1.47
N ALA A 205 -30.57 51.19 0.77
CA ALA A 205 -31.79 51.28 -0.05
C ALA A 205 -31.57 51.81 -1.49
N LEU A 206 -31.77 50.93 -2.49
CA LEU A 206 -32.33 51.31 -3.80
C LEU A 206 -33.39 50.29 -4.24
N ARG A 207 -34.42 50.76 -4.94
CA ARG A 207 -35.68 50.04 -5.19
C ARG A 207 -35.64 49.19 -6.47
N LEU A 208 -36.32 48.04 -6.45
CA LEU A 208 -36.89 47.41 -7.65
C LEU A 208 -38.39 47.18 -7.45
N GLN A 209 -39.17 47.38 -8.52
CA GLN A 209 -40.62 47.17 -8.57
C GLN A 209 -40.98 45.75 -9.08
N PRO A 210 -42.24 45.30 -8.95
CA PRO A 210 -42.54 43.88 -8.73
C PRO A 210 -42.82 43.05 -9.99
N LEU A 211 -42.65 41.73 -9.88
CA LEU A 211 -43.18 40.71 -10.80
C LEU A 211 -43.98 39.62 -10.05
N PRO A 212 -44.93 38.91 -10.71
CA PRO A 212 -46.10 38.39 -10.00
C PRO A 212 -46.02 36.91 -9.59
N ARG A 213 -46.08 36.68 -8.28
CA ARG A 213 -47.01 35.77 -7.57
C ARG A 213 -47.21 34.30 -8.01
N TRP A 214 -46.33 33.68 -8.79
CA TRP A 214 -46.37 32.23 -9.08
C TRP A 214 -45.01 31.55 -8.88
N ILE A 215 -44.60 31.38 -7.61
CA ILE A 215 -43.73 30.33 -7.05
C ILE A 215 -43.66 30.59 -5.54
N ARG A 216 -44.00 29.59 -4.72
CA ARG A 216 -43.63 29.53 -3.29
C ARG A 216 -43.20 28.10 -2.96
N TYR A 217 -41.91 27.83 -3.17
CA TYR A 217 -41.24 26.77 -2.43
C TYR A 217 -40.93 27.28 -1.01
N PRO A 218 -41.16 26.49 0.06
CA PRO A 218 -40.72 26.86 1.39
C PRO A 218 -39.19 26.71 1.50
N PHE A 219 -38.49 27.83 1.63
CA PHE A 219 -37.08 27.83 2.05
C PHE A 219 -36.98 27.56 3.55
N ALA A 220 -36.96 26.27 3.91
CA ALA A 220 -36.53 25.76 5.20
C ALA A 220 -35.98 24.33 5.03
N SER A 221 -35.01 23.94 5.86
CA SER A 221 -34.43 22.57 5.98
C SER A 221 -33.45 22.04 4.91
N TRP A 222 -32.84 22.87 4.06
CA TRP A 222 -31.80 22.34 3.13
C TRP A 222 -30.54 21.86 3.85
N GLU A 223 -30.04 22.59 4.86
CA GLU A 223 -28.85 22.19 5.61
C GLU A 223 -29.08 20.91 6.42
N GLU A 224 -30.16 20.88 7.21
CA GLU A 224 -30.46 19.75 8.10
C GLU A 224 -30.92 18.49 7.34
N GLY A 225 -31.68 18.67 6.25
CA GLY A 225 -32.01 17.61 5.31
C GLY A 225 -30.79 17.08 4.55
N SER A 226 -29.76 17.91 4.32
CA SER A 226 -28.49 17.47 3.76
C SER A 226 -27.67 16.67 4.78
N ARG A 227 -27.54 17.13 6.03
CA ARG A 227 -26.85 16.42 7.13
C ARG A 227 -27.47 15.04 7.33
N ARG A 228 -28.78 14.97 7.63
CA ARG A 228 -29.51 13.70 7.85
C ARG A 228 -29.53 12.73 6.64
N ARG A 229 -29.17 13.18 5.43
CA ARG A 229 -28.96 12.34 4.21
C ARG A 229 -27.50 11.99 3.92
N LYS A 230 -26.54 12.71 4.51
CA LYS A 230 -25.11 12.39 4.49
C LYS A 230 -24.81 11.40 5.62
N ASP A 231 -25.29 11.65 6.84
CA ASP A 231 -25.16 10.75 8.00
C ASP A 231 -25.70 9.35 7.70
N ARG A 232 -26.89 9.26 7.09
CA ARG A 232 -27.48 7.98 6.67
C ARG A 232 -26.68 7.25 5.59
N ARG A 233 -25.86 7.95 4.79
CA ARG A 233 -24.96 7.34 3.81
C ARG A 233 -23.63 6.93 4.43
N HIS A 234 -23.09 7.66 5.39
CA HIS A 234 -21.93 7.23 6.17
C HIS A 234 -22.26 5.98 7.00
N GLU A 235 -23.43 5.94 7.64
CA GLU A 235 -23.90 4.74 8.36
C GLU A 235 -24.15 3.56 7.41
N LEU A 236 -24.68 3.79 6.20
CA LEU A 236 -24.78 2.75 5.17
C LEU A 236 -23.40 2.24 4.75
N HIS A 237 -22.43 3.14 4.60
CA HIS A 237 -21.06 2.83 4.19
C HIS A 237 -20.33 2.00 5.25
N ARG A 238 -20.38 2.45 6.50
CA ARG A 238 -19.89 1.73 7.68
C ARG A 238 -20.53 0.35 7.77
N ARG A 239 -21.84 0.24 7.57
CA ARG A 239 -22.55 -1.05 7.50
C ARG A 239 -22.12 -1.92 6.32
N GLN A 240 -21.79 -1.36 5.16
CA GLN A 240 -21.28 -2.12 4.01
C GLN A 240 -19.90 -2.70 4.30
N ILE A 241 -18.98 -1.89 4.85
CA ILE A 241 -17.64 -2.32 5.26
C ILE A 241 -17.75 -3.41 6.35
N LEU A 242 -18.52 -3.18 7.41
CA LEU A 242 -18.78 -4.17 8.48
C LEU A 242 -19.53 -5.42 7.99
N ALA A 243 -20.35 -5.31 6.93
CA ALA A 243 -21.03 -6.46 6.33
C ALA A 243 -20.13 -7.26 5.36
N ALA A 244 -19.13 -6.63 4.75
CA ALA A 244 -18.10 -7.29 3.97
C ALA A 244 -17.07 -8.00 4.88
N ALA A 245 -16.69 -7.37 5.99
CA ALA A 245 -15.75 -7.91 6.99
C ALA A 245 -16.37 -8.98 7.93
N ARG A 246 -17.28 -9.83 7.43
CA ARG A 246 -18.15 -10.64 8.29
C ARG A 246 -17.44 -11.80 9.01
N ARG A 247 -17.38 -11.62 10.33
CA ARG A 247 -16.98 -12.54 11.41
C ARG A 247 -15.47 -12.78 11.53
N PRO A 248 -14.81 -12.23 12.56
CA PRO A 248 -13.50 -12.73 12.98
C PRO A 248 -13.60 -14.22 13.41
N PRO A 249 -12.47 -14.95 13.43
CA PRO A 249 -12.45 -16.40 13.54
C PRO A 249 -13.20 -16.95 14.76
N ALA A 250 -13.80 -18.14 14.62
CA ALA A 250 -14.59 -18.77 15.69
C ALA A 250 -13.77 -18.95 16.98
N GLY A 251 -14.12 -18.19 18.02
CA GLY A 251 -13.36 -18.07 19.27
C GLY A 251 -12.92 -16.62 19.57
N PHE A 252 -12.95 -15.73 18.57
CA PHE A 252 -12.79 -14.29 18.75
C PHE A 252 -14.08 -13.69 19.29
N ILE A 253 -14.05 -13.28 20.56
CA ILE A 253 -14.96 -12.28 21.09
C ILE A 253 -14.30 -10.94 20.77
N PRO A 254 -14.85 -10.08 19.89
CA PRO A 254 -14.47 -8.69 19.90
C PRO A 254 -14.70 -8.19 21.32
N ALA A 255 -13.71 -7.58 21.96
CA ALA A 255 -13.99 -6.81 23.17
C ALA A 255 -15.18 -5.90 22.82
N PRO A 256 -16.31 -5.92 23.56
CA PRO A 256 -17.61 -5.48 23.03
C PRO A 256 -17.66 -4.03 22.52
N ASP A 257 -16.63 -3.26 22.85
CA ASP A 257 -16.54 -1.82 22.75
C ASP A 257 -15.32 -1.34 21.92
N THR A 258 -14.67 -2.16 21.07
CA THR A 258 -13.52 -1.72 20.24
C THR A 258 -13.89 -1.37 18.80
N ALA A 259 -13.41 -0.22 18.28
CA ALA A 259 -13.53 0.15 16.86
C ALA A 259 -12.72 -0.78 15.92
N TRP A 260 -11.62 -1.33 16.44
CA TRP A 260 -10.72 -2.24 15.74
C TRP A 260 -11.39 -3.58 15.37
N GLN A 261 -11.13 -4.10 14.15
CA GLN A 261 -11.72 -5.36 13.66
C GLN A 261 -10.78 -6.57 13.78
N GLY A 262 -9.59 -6.41 14.37
CA GLY A 262 -8.64 -7.51 14.56
C GLY A 262 -7.64 -7.69 13.42
N ARG A 263 -7.31 -6.63 12.67
CA ARG A 263 -6.24 -6.64 11.64
C ARG A 263 -5.17 -5.58 11.93
N MET A 264 -3.91 -5.95 11.71
CA MET A 264 -2.79 -5.02 11.62
C MET A 264 -2.37 -4.92 10.15
N ILE A 265 -2.16 -3.71 9.66
CA ILE A 265 -1.78 -3.43 8.27
C ILE A 265 -0.49 -2.63 8.26
N HIS A 266 0.53 -3.11 7.56
CA HIS A 266 1.76 -2.37 7.31
C HIS A 266 1.73 -1.74 5.92
N ILE A 267 2.02 -0.45 5.84
CA ILE A 267 2.19 0.32 4.60
C ILE A 267 3.66 0.35 4.19
N GLY A 268 3.96 -0.08 2.96
CA GLY A 268 5.29 0.04 2.36
C GLY A 268 5.64 1.45 1.85
N SER A 269 6.92 1.69 1.58
CA SER A 269 7.44 2.99 1.11
C SER A 269 7.21 3.23 -0.39
N ALA A 270 7.70 4.36 -0.90
CA ALA A 270 7.56 4.75 -2.31
C ALA A 270 8.89 5.29 -2.87
N ALA A 271 9.27 4.83 -4.07
CA ALA A 271 10.52 5.21 -4.74
C ALA A 271 11.74 5.07 -3.79
N ALA A 272 12.56 6.10 -3.61
CA ALA A 272 13.66 6.11 -2.63
C ALA A 272 13.31 6.86 -1.32
N LYS A 273 12.02 7.11 -1.03
CA LYS A 273 11.59 7.98 0.08
C LYS A 273 11.88 7.32 1.44
N GLY A 274 12.66 8.03 2.26
CA GLY A 274 12.86 7.75 3.68
C GLY A 274 11.86 8.49 4.54
N ALA A 275 10.57 8.20 4.42
CA ALA A 275 9.56 8.81 5.29
C ALA A 275 8.28 7.99 5.30
N ILE A 276 7.54 8.13 6.41
CA ILE A 276 6.24 7.48 6.59
C ILE A 276 5.22 8.06 5.61
N ILE A 277 4.53 7.18 4.89
CA ILE A 277 3.44 7.54 3.98
C ILE A 277 2.15 7.75 4.78
N TRP A 278 2.07 8.84 5.54
CA TRP A 278 0.90 9.17 6.37
C TRP A 278 -0.44 9.22 5.61
N PRO A 279 -0.55 9.67 4.34
CA PRO A 279 -1.81 9.58 3.58
C PRO A 279 -2.34 8.14 3.45
N ASP A 280 -1.45 7.15 3.33
CA ASP A 280 -1.82 5.74 3.29
C ASP A 280 -2.22 5.22 4.69
N MET A 281 -1.56 5.67 5.77
CA MET A 281 -2.00 5.39 7.15
C MET A 281 -3.40 5.94 7.43
N LYS A 282 -3.64 7.21 7.05
CA LYS A 282 -4.95 7.88 7.14
C LYS A 282 -6.02 7.11 6.38
N ARG A 283 -5.70 6.56 5.19
CA ARG A 283 -6.61 5.67 4.47
C ARG A 283 -6.99 4.46 5.33
N ILE A 284 -6.02 3.72 5.87
CA ILE A 284 -6.32 2.49 6.61
C ILE A 284 -7.24 2.77 7.81
N ILE A 285 -6.87 3.74 8.66
CA ILE A 285 -7.58 3.96 9.92
C ILE A 285 -9.00 4.53 9.70
N SER A 286 -9.20 5.36 8.68
CA SER A 286 -10.50 5.98 8.38
C SER A 286 -11.45 5.09 7.55
N ARG A 287 -10.91 4.20 6.72
CA ARG A 287 -11.67 3.39 5.75
C ARG A 287 -11.95 1.98 6.28
N TYR A 288 -10.99 1.40 6.99
CA TYR A 288 -11.07 0.02 7.46
C TYR A 288 -11.12 -0.08 9.00
N HIS A 289 -10.81 1.00 9.73
CA HIS A 289 -10.73 1.04 11.20
C HIS A 289 -9.76 -0.01 11.77
N GLU A 290 -8.63 -0.22 11.10
CA GLU A 290 -7.60 -1.17 11.50
C GLU A 290 -6.38 -0.50 12.12
N VAL A 291 -5.57 -1.27 12.84
CA VAL A 291 -4.23 -0.80 13.23
C VAL A 291 -3.39 -0.65 11.98
N VAL A 292 -2.67 0.46 11.88
CA VAL A 292 -1.74 0.69 10.77
C VAL A 292 -0.33 0.98 11.26
N VAL A 293 0.64 0.37 10.58
CA VAL A 293 2.09 0.47 10.82
C VAL A 293 2.74 1.07 9.57
N ALA A 294 3.78 1.87 9.75
CA ALA A 294 4.66 2.34 8.68
C ALA A 294 6.02 2.75 9.25
N ASP A 295 7.05 2.77 8.40
CA ASP A 295 8.40 3.23 8.75
C ASP A 295 9.05 4.11 7.67
N ASN A 296 10.18 4.71 8.04
CA ASN A 296 11.02 5.54 7.17
C ASN A 296 12.03 4.74 6.31
N SER A 297 11.97 3.41 6.30
CA SER A 297 12.93 2.54 5.60
C SER A 297 14.41 2.77 6.01
N GLY A 298 14.65 3.19 7.26
CA GLY A 298 15.97 3.29 7.89
C GLY A 298 16.72 4.62 7.75
N HIS A 299 16.12 5.61 7.10
CA HIS A 299 16.75 6.91 6.81
C HIS A 299 15.70 7.99 6.62
N PHE A 300 16.09 9.27 6.55
CA PHE A 300 15.21 10.31 6.00
C PHE A 300 15.68 10.86 4.65
N SER A 301 14.76 11.00 3.69
CA SER A 301 15.07 11.46 2.33
C SER A 301 13.80 11.83 1.52
N SER A 302 13.99 12.60 0.44
CA SER A 302 12.95 12.76 -0.59
C SER A 302 12.82 11.51 -1.46
N ALA A 303 11.69 11.37 -2.17
CA ALA A 303 11.39 10.21 -3.01
C ALA A 303 12.40 9.91 -4.14
N THR A 304 13.29 10.86 -4.46
CA THR A 304 14.27 10.77 -5.55
C THR A 304 15.73 10.76 -5.08
N SER A 305 16.00 10.97 -3.78
CA SER A 305 17.37 11.00 -3.25
C SER A 305 17.84 9.61 -2.83
N GLN A 306 19.11 9.27 -3.12
CA GLN A 306 19.78 8.05 -2.66
C GLN A 306 21.13 8.30 -1.97
N GLU A 307 21.41 9.54 -1.56
CA GLU A 307 22.67 9.89 -0.87
C GLU A 307 22.83 9.22 0.50
N TRP A 308 21.71 8.80 1.11
CA TRP A 308 21.65 7.97 2.31
C TRP A 308 22.24 6.55 2.10
N ALA A 309 22.26 6.04 0.86
CA ALA A 309 22.47 4.63 0.55
C ALA A 309 23.96 4.24 0.42
N THR A 310 24.86 4.99 1.05
CA THR A 310 26.32 4.92 0.87
C THR A 310 27.03 3.99 1.87
N ASN A 311 26.27 3.37 2.78
CA ASN A 311 26.77 2.45 3.81
C ASN A 311 25.91 1.16 3.87
N ASP A 312 26.47 0.05 4.37
CA ASP A 312 25.75 -1.24 4.42
C ASP A 312 24.57 -1.27 5.40
N PRO A 313 24.63 -0.68 6.61
CA PRO A 313 23.47 -0.59 7.50
C PRO A 313 22.21 0.01 6.85
N THR A 314 22.31 1.20 6.25
CA THR A 314 21.12 1.86 5.66
C THR A 314 20.61 1.13 4.42
N ARG A 315 21.50 0.55 3.60
CA ARG A 315 21.11 -0.32 2.49
C ARG A 315 20.36 -1.56 2.95
N ARG A 316 20.79 -2.21 4.05
CA ARG A 316 20.07 -3.36 4.64
C ARG A 316 18.73 -2.97 5.26
N ASP A 317 18.64 -1.81 5.91
CA ASP A 317 17.38 -1.30 6.46
C ASP A 317 16.35 -1.03 5.37
N SER A 318 16.70 -0.25 4.33
CA SER A 318 15.82 0.00 3.19
C SER A 318 15.52 -1.26 2.36
N GLY A 319 16.48 -2.18 2.28
CA GLY A 319 16.36 -3.43 1.54
C GLY A 319 15.34 -4.40 2.13
N TYR A 320 15.40 -4.63 3.44
CA TYR A 320 14.52 -5.57 4.15
C TYR A 320 14.36 -5.31 5.66
N ARG A 321 15.40 -4.84 6.37
CA ARG A 321 15.44 -4.90 7.84
C ARG A 321 14.51 -3.90 8.51
N ALA A 322 14.23 -2.74 7.90
CA ALA A 322 13.30 -1.76 8.45
C ALA A 322 11.88 -2.32 8.60
N VAL A 323 11.35 -2.89 7.50
CA VAL A 323 9.99 -3.40 7.42
C VAL A 323 9.77 -4.55 8.41
N HIS A 324 10.70 -5.49 8.51
CA HIS A 324 10.64 -6.57 9.52
C HIS A 324 10.64 -6.03 10.97
N LEU A 325 11.52 -5.08 11.29
CA LEU A 325 11.64 -4.53 12.65
C LEU A 325 10.40 -3.72 13.07
N SER A 326 9.89 -2.85 12.20
CA SER A 326 8.68 -2.07 12.44
C SER A 326 7.43 -2.96 12.50
N THR A 327 7.40 -4.07 11.75
CA THR A 327 6.34 -5.10 11.85
C THR A 327 6.33 -5.77 13.22
N MET A 328 7.49 -6.21 13.72
CA MET A 328 7.59 -6.77 15.07
C MET A 328 7.18 -5.75 16.14
N LEU A 329 7.59 -4.49 16.01
CA LEU A 329 7.14 -3.40 16.89
C LEU A 329 5.61 -3.25 16.84
N GLY A 330 5.03 -3.17 15.64
CA GLY A 330 3.59 -3.11 15.41
C GLY A 330 2.83 -4.24 16.06
N GLN A 331 3.31 -5.48 15.92
CA GLN A 331 2.71 -6.66 16.55
C GLN A 331 2.73 -6.57 18.08
N VAL A 332 3.84 -6.13 18.68
CA VAL A 332 3.99 -5.97 20.13
C VAL A 332 3.11 -4.84 20.66
N VAL A 333 3.07 -3.68 20.01
CA VAL A 333 2.24 -2.52 20.41
C VAL A 333 0.75 -2.87 20.29
N THR A 334 0.33 -3.47 19.17
CA THR A 334 -1.04 -3.96 18.95
C THR A 334 -1.47 -4.93 20.05
N LYS A 335 -0.64 -5.94 20.33
CA LYS A 335 -0.93 -6.95 21.34
C LYS A 335 -0.97 -6.39 22.76
N THR A 336 -0.15 -5.38 23.05
CA THR A 336 -0.11 -4.73 24.36
C THR A 336 -1.37 -3.90 24.60
N LEU A 337 -1.85 -3.15 23.59
CA LEU A 337 -3.07 -2.34 23.73
C LEU A 337 -4.35 -3.19 23.77
N TYR A 338 -4.50 -4.15 22.85
CA TYR A 338 -5.75 -4.91 22.70
C TYR A 338 -5.78 -6.26 23.42
N GLY A 339 -4.66 -6.69 24.02
CA GLY A 339 -4.63 -7.72 25.06
C GLY A 339 -5.29 -9.06 24.71
N VAL A 340 -5.16 -9.55 23.47
CA VAL A 340 -5.97 -10.69 22.98
C VAL A 340 -5.85 -11.92 23.89
N THR A 341 -6.95 -12.23 24.58
CA THR A 341 -7.04 -13.29 25.57
C THR A 341 -7.10 -14.65 24.90
N THR A 342 -6.04 -15.45 25.08
CA THR A 342 -5.97 -16.83 24.56
C THR A 342 -6.73 -17.80 25.47
N SER A 343 -8.07 -17.67 25.47
CA SER A 343 -9.00 -18.59 26.14
C SER A 343 -10.15 -19.00 25.20
N GLY A 344 -9.80 -19.59 24.06
CA GLY A 344 -10.69 -20.23 23.08
C GLY A 344 -10.08 -21.55 22.59
N PRO A 345 -10.88 -22.55 22.16
CA PRO A 345 -10.47 -23.94 22.17
C PRO A 345 -9.40 -24.29 21.12
N GLN A 346 -8.53 -25.25 21.47
CA GLN A 346 -7.57 -25.86 20.54
C GLN A 346 -8.26 -26.33 19.25
N ARG A 347 -7.72 -25.95 18.09
CA ARG A 347 -8.10 -26.53 16.79
C ARG A 347 -7.87 -28.04 16.84
N GLN A 348 -8.93 -28.84 16.92
CA GLN A 348 -8.85 -30.23 16.49
C GLN A 348 -8.79 -30.28 14.95
N PRO A 349 -7.89 -31.08 14.35
CA PRO A 349 -7.87 -31.26 12.90
C PRO A 349 -9.17 -31.92 12.43
N SER A 350 -9.76 -31.39 11.36
CA SER A 350 -11.01 -31.88 10.79
C SER A 350 -10.87 -33.32 10.31
N ARG A 351 -11.59 -34.25 10.96
CA ARG A 351 -11.70 -35.66 10.53
C ARG A 351 -12.45 -35.79 9.20
N ARG A 352 -11.82 -35.48 8.07
CA ARG A 352 -12.38 -35.72 6.73
C ARG A 352 -11.35 -36.00 5.61
N ALA A 353 -10.25 -36.67 5.94
CA ALA A 353 -9.36 -37.32 4.98
C ALA A 353 -8.53 -38.44 5.66
N ALA A 354 -9.19 -39.52 6.09
CA ALA A 354 -8.51 -40.66 6.73
C ALA A 354 -9.26 -41.97 6.45
N LYS A 355 -9.24 -42.40 5.19
CA LYS A 355 -9.25 -43.82 4.83
C LYS A 355 -8.05 -44.09 3.95
N ASP A 356 -7.45 -45.26 4.17
CA ASP A 356 -6.45 -45.92 3.34
C ASP A 356 -5.05 -45.28 3.27
N ARG A 357 -4.25 -45.48 4.33
CA ARG A 357 -2.82 -45.87 4.20
C ARG A 357 -2.33 -46.72 5.39
N PRO A 358 -1.43 -47.70 5.18
CA PRO A 358 -0.97 -48.61 6.25
C PRO A 358 0.06 -47.96 7.18
N SER A 359 0.21 -48.52 8.38
CA SER A 359 1.21 -48.09 9.36
C SER A 359 2.60 -48.65 9.06
N THR A 360 3.60 -47.77 8.88
CA THR A 360 5.02 -48.08 9.05
C THR A 360 5.65 -47.05 9.96
N THR A 361 6.20 -47.51 11.08
CA THR A 361 6.90 -46.69 12.09
C THR A 361 8.36 -46.52 11.71
N GLU A 362 8.76 -45.31 11.31
CA GLU A 362 10.17 -44.89 11.34
C GLU A 362 10.28 -43.49 11.95
N SER A 363 11.29 -43.31 12.81
CA SER A 363 11.60 -42.03 13.45
C SER A 363 12.24 -41.07 12.44
N PRO A 364 11.97 -39.76 12.51
CA PRO A 364 12.63 -38.79 11.64
C PRO A 364 14.12 -38.70 11.96
N LEU A 365 14.97 -39.07 10.99
CA LEU A 365 16.40 -38.80 11.01
C LEU A 365 16.68 -37.31 10.76
N PRO A 366 17.80 -36.76 11.24
CA PRO A 366 18.14 -35.37 11.02
C PRO A 366 18.40 -35.07 9.54
N TYR A 367 17.77 -34.03 9.02
CA TYR A 367 17.99 -33.53 7.66
C TYR A 367 19.42 -32.99 7.50
N SER A 368 20.17 -33.53 6.55
CA SER A 368 21.38 -32.90 6.01
C SER A 368 21.15 -32.46 4.57
N VAL A 369 21.40 -31.18 4.29
CA VAL A 369 21.18 -30.55 2.98
C VAL A 369 22.25 -31.03 1.98
N PRO A 370 21.88 -31.56 0.80
CA PRO A 370 22.84 -31.82 -0.28
C PRO A 370 23.18 -30.53 -1.01
N THR A 371 24.47 -30.21 -1.13
CA THR A 371 24.97 -29.04 -1.86
C THR A 371 25.26 -29.36 -3.33
N THR A 372 24.48 -28.83 -4.28
CA THR A 372 24.91 -28.69 -5.69
C THR A 372 24.22 -27.51 -6.40
N THR A 373 25.07 -26.66 -7.01
CA THR A 373 24.82 -25.78 -8.17
C THR A 373 23.70 -24.73 -8.12
N ALA A 374 24.14 -23.49 -7.88
CA ALA A 374 23.67 -22.22 -8.46
C ALA A 374 22.14 -22.00 -8.58
N GLU A 375 21.55 -21.42 -7.52
CA GLU A 375 20.46 -20.41 -7.53
C GLU A 375 19.94 -20.12 -6.10
N ASP A 376 20.27 -20.98 -5.11
CA ASP A 376 20.01 -20.71 -3.70
C ASP A 376 20.94 -19.60 -3.17
N GLY A 377 20.37 -18.39 -2.99
CA GLY A 377 21.07 -17.25 -2.39
C GLY A 377 21.55 -17.51 -0.96
N ASP A 378 22.60 -16.82 -0.54
CA ASP A 378 23.16 -16.98 0.81
C ASP A 378 22.19 -16.44 1.88
N TYR A 379 21.60 -17.34 2.68
CA TYR A 379 20.69 -17.00 3.77
C TYR A 379 21.40 -16.77 5.13
N SER A 380 22.74 -16.74 5.17
CA SER A 380 23.49 -16.62 6.44
C SER A 380 23.18 -15.36 7.25
N ASP A 381 22.99 -14.19 6.60
CA ASP A 381 22.67 -12.93 7.28
C ASP A 381 21.23 -12.86 7.85
N VAL A 382 20.30 -13.65 7.32
CA VAL A 382 18.90 -13.70 7.79
C VAL A 382 18.64 -14.84 8.79
N ALA A 383 19.54 -15.83 8.86
CA ALA A 383 19.48 -16.91 9.84
C ALA A 383 19.37 -16.46 11.33
N PRO A 384 19.98 -15.33 11.78
CA PRO A 384 19.77 -14.81 13.14
C PRO A 384 18.32 -14.38 13.40
N PHE A 385 17.68 -13.76 12.41
CA PHE A 385 16.31 -13.24 12.50
C PHE A 385 15.26 -14.35 12.37
N MET A 386 15.52 -15.38 11.55
CA MET A 386 14.65 -16.57 11.42
C MET A 386 14.41 -17.37 12.73
N ASN A 387 15.20 -17.12 13.78
CA ASN A 387 14.97 -17.71 15.11
C ASN A 387 14.03 -16.87 16.01
N LEU A 388 13.79 -15.60 15.70
CA LEU A 388 12.84 -14.75 16.44
C LEU A 388 11.38 -14.98 16.01
N THR A 389 11.15 -15.36 14.74
CA THR A 389 9.82 -15.50 14.13
C THR A 389 9.02 -16.74 14.59
N ARG A 390 9.62 -17.66 15.35
CA ARG A 390 9.15 -19.06 15.44
C ARG A 390 7.96 -19.41 16.36
N PRO A 391 7.19 -18.47 16.94
CA PRO A 391 5.87 -18.84 17.44
C PRO A 391 4.70 -17.88 17.16
N TYR A 392 4.86 -16.75 16.44
CA TYR A 392 3.91 -15.64 16.58
C TYR A 392 2.67 -15.60 15.68
N SER A 393 2.72 -15.74 14.35
CA SER A 393 1.55 -15.48 13.47
C SER A 393 0.24 -16.15 13.95
N SER A 394 0.24 -17.48 14.08
CA SER A 394 -0.91 -18.25 14.61
C SER A 394 -1.26 -18.03 16.10
N LYS A 395 -0.55 -17.14 16.81
CA LYS A 395 -0.70 -16.78 18.24
C LYS A 395 -0.75 -15.27 18.50
N LEU A 396 -0.79 -14.42 17.47
CA LEU A 396 -0.98 -12.97 17.63
C LEU A 396 -2.38 -12.67 18.19
N GLY A 397 -3.39 -13.42 17.73
CA GLY A 397 -4.79 -13.19 18.07
C GLY A 397 -5.49 -12.19 17.14
N PHE A 398 -4.78 -11.72 16.12
CA PHE A 398 -5.21 -10.84 15.04
C PHE A 398 -4.47 -11.23 13.75
N TYR A 399 -4.96 -10.77 12.60
CA TYR A 399 -4.31 -11.01 11.32
C TYR A 399 -3.30 -9.90 10.99
N SER A 400 -2.20 -10.26 10.33
CA SER A 400 -1.17 -9.32 9.87
C SER A 400 -1.18 -9.19 8.35
N TYR A 401 -1.20 -7.96 7.84
CA TYR A 401 -1.24 -7.67 6.41
C TYR A 401 -0.17 -6.66 5.98
N PHE A 402 0.35 -6.80 4.76
CA PHE A 402 1.20 -5.81 4.12
C PHE A 402 0.54 -5.23 2.87
N LEU A 403 0.61 -3.91 2.69
CA LEU A 403 0.08 -3.18 1.54
C LEU A 403 1.15 -2.21 1.02
N GLY A 404 1.65 -2.43 -0.20
CA GLY A 404 2.64 -1.53 -0.79
C GLY A 404 2.61 -1.55 -2.32
N CYS A 405 3.00 -0.43 -2.94
CA CYS A 405 3.17 -0.34 -4.39
C CYS A 405 4.54 0.23 -4.75
N SER A 406 5.07 -0.05 -5.95
CA SER A 406 6.41 0.39 -6.36
C SER A 406 7.50 -0.20 -5.46
N MET A 407 8.32 0.64 -4.81
CA MET A 407 9.24 0.22 -3.74
C MET A 407 8.53 -0.55 -2.62
N GLY A 408 7.35 -0.12 -2.19
CA GLY A 408 6.52 -0.86 -1.24
C GLY A 408 6.09 -2.23 -1.79
N GLY A 409 5.81 -2.33 -3.09
CA GLY A 409 5.52 -3.61 -3.74
C GLY A 409 6.72 -4.56 -3.69
N ARG A 410 7.93 -4.04 -3.89
CA ARG A 410 9.19 -4.78 -3.69
C ARG A 410 9.33 -5.23 -2.23
N GLN A 411 9.13 -4.33 -1.26
CA GLN A 411 9.20 -4.65 0.16
C GLN A 411 8.25 -5.80 0.53
N GLY A 412 7.00 -5.80 0.07
CA GLY A 412 6.07 -6.91 0.30
C GLY A 412 6.55 -8.25 -0.25
N LEU A 413 7.22 -8.27 -1.41
CA LEU A 413 7.84 -9.50 -1.95
C LEU A 413 9.14 -9.89 -1.24
N SER A 414 9.87 -8.91 -0.68
CA SER A 414 11.02 -9.14 0.20
C SER A 414 10.59 -9.85 1.49
N GLU A 415 9.54 -9.37 2.13
CA GLU A 415 8.92 -9.98 3.31
C GLU A 415 8.42 -11.40 3.02
N ALA A 416 7.73 -11.62 1.89
CA ALA A 416 7.28 -12.95 1.47
C ALA A 416 8.43 -13.97 1.31
N GLY A 417 9.61 -13.52 0.85
CA GLY A 417 10.78 -14.36 0.64
C GLY A 417 11.66 -14.55 1.88
N LEU A 418 11.86 -13.50 2.68
CA LEU A 418 12.82 -13.48 3.80
C LEU A 418 12.15 -13.71 5.18
N PHE A 419 10.96 -13.15 5.38
CA PHE A 419 10.22 -13.15 6.65
C PHE A 419 8.81 -13.71 6.47
N PRO A 420 8.66 -14.95 5.98
CA PRO A 420 7.38 -15.51 5.57
C PRO A 420 6.33 -15.54 6.70
N ALA A 421 6.73 -15.48 7.97
CA ALA A 421 5.85 -15.53 9.12
C ALA A 421 5.25 -14.16 9.54
N ASP A 422 5.70 -13.05 8.95
CA ASP A 422 5.35 -11.71 9.40
C ASP A 422 3.92 -11.28 8.98
N TYR A 423 3.38 -11.90 7.92
CA TYR A 423 2.07 -11.59 7.36
C TYR A 423 1.25 -12.83 7.01
N ASP A 424 -0.07 -12.71 7.16
CA ASP A 424 -1.07 -13.63 6.64
C ASP A 424 -1.52 -13.23 5.22
N GLY A 425 -1.40 -11.95 4.85
CA GLY A 425 -1.75 -11.47 3.51
C GLY A 425 -0.89 -10.31 3.02
N ILE A 426 -0.49 -10.32 1.76
CA ILE A 426 0.34 -9.29 1.13
C ILE A 426 -0.34 -8.78 -0.14
N LEU A 427 -0.51 -7.46 -0.27
CA LEU A 427 -0.96 -6.76 -1.47
C LEU A 427 0.22 -6.01 -2.08
N ALA A 428 0.82 -6.58 -3.13
CA ALA A 428 1.97 -6.03 -3.83
C ALA A 428 1.55 -5.38 -5.16
N GLY A 429 1.62 -4.06 -5.24
CA GLY A 429 1.35 -3.28 -6.45
C GLY A 429 2.62 -2.93 -7.23
N SER A 430 2.59 -3.00 -8.57
CA SER A 430 3.69 -2.63 -9.50
C SER A 430 5.10 -2.77 -8.89
N PRO A 431 5.50 -3.97 -8.42
CA PRO A 431 6.61 -4.10 -7.49
C PRO A 431 7.96 -3.86 -8.18
N ALA A 432 8.83 -3.09 -7.54
CA ALA A 432 10.18 -2.77 -8.03
C ALA A 432 11.19 -3.93 -7.83
N ILE A 433 10.82 -5.14 -8.25
CA ILE A 433 11.71 -6.32 -8.26
C ILE A 433 12.70 -6.26 -9.42
N SER A 434 13.68 -7.17 -9.45
CA SER A 434 14.79 -7.18 -10.43
C SER A 434 15.57 -5.86 -10.41
N PHE A 435 15.68 -5.22 -9.25
CA PHE A 435 15.91 -3.77 -9.14
C PHE A 435 17.14 -3.23 -9.88
N THR A 436 18.24 -4.00 -9.95
CA THR A 436 19.39 -3.66 -10.81
C THR A 436 19.02 -3.61 -12.29
N ASN A 437 18.34 -4.63 -12.80
CA ASN A 437 17.91 -4.74 -14.20
C ASN A 437 16.83 -3.71 -14.53
N THR A 438 15.88 -3.49 -13.62
CA THR A 438 14.84 -2.45 -13.72
C THR A 438 15.46 -1.05 -13.76
N SER A 439 16.47 -0.78 -12.93
CA SER A 439 17.23 0.47 -12.96
C SER A 439 18.04 0.62 -14.25
N ALA A 440 18.69 -0.45 -14.72
CA ALA A 440 19.44 -0.46 -15.98
C ALA A 440 18.52 -0.16 -17.17
N TRP A 441 17.32 -0.77 -17.18
CA TRP A 441 16.29 -0.52 -18.18
C TRP A 441 15.77 0.91 -18.14
N GLN A 442 15.49 1.48 -16.96
CA GLN A 442 15.05 2.88 -16.80
C GLN A 442 16.08 3.91 -17.32
N ILE A 443 17.37 3.57 -17.26
CA ILE A 443 18.46 4.35 -17.86
C ILE A 443 18.47 4.17 -19.38
N TRP A 444 18.55 2.92 -19.86
CA TRP A 444 18.60 2.58 -21.28
C TRP A 444 17.40 3.14 -22.08
N ILE A 445 16.18 3.05 -21.55
CA ILE A 445 14.97 3.54 -22.23
C ILE A 445 14.95 5.08 -22.34
N ASN A 446 15.54 5.80 -21.37
CA ASN A 446 15.64 7.25 -21.45
C ASN A 446 16.79 7.71 -22.35
N GLU A 447 17.84 6.90 -22.52
CA GLU A 447 18.93 7.18 -23.48
C GLU A 447 18.38 7.38 -24.89
N LYS A 448 17.44 6.51 -25.30
CA LYS A 448 16.72 6.52 -26.59
C LYS A 448 16.03 7.84 -26.91
N VAL A 449 15.70 8.65 -25.89
CA VAL A 449 15.05 9.96 -26.03
C VAL A 449 15.85 11.09 -25.37
N SER A 450 17.17 10.91 -25.17
CA SER A 450 18.02 11.84 -24.41
C SER A 450 18.62 13.00 -25.22
N ASP A 451 18.89 12.84 -26.52
CA ASP A 451 19.48 13.90 -27.37
C ASP A 451 18.45 14.49 -28.36
N PRO A 452 17.94 15.72 -28.14
CA PRO A 452 17.05 16.41 -29.07
C PRO A 452 17.67 16.76 -30.44
N LYS A 453 18.97 16.52 -30.66
CA LYS A 453 19.66 16.69 -31.95
C LYS A 453 19.79 15.39 -32.74
N ALA A 454 19.54 14.24 -32.12
CA ALA A 454 19.55 12.94 -32.79
C ALA A 454 18.44 12.88 -33.85
N VAL A 455 18.68 12.20 -34.97
CA VAL A 455 17.74 12.10 -36.10
C VAL A 455 16.60 11.10 -35.84
N GLU A 456 16.82 10.23 -34.87
CA GLU A 456 15.93 9.25 -34.25
C GLU A 456 15.14 9.81 -33.06
N TYR A 457 15.43 11.03 -32.61
CA TYR A 457 14.79 11.64 -31.43
C TYR A 457 13.27 11.74 -31.59
N ILE A 458 12.54 11.31 -30.56
CA ILE A 458 11.08 11.43 -30.47
C ILE A 458 10.77 12.49 -29.41
N PRO A 459 10.23 13.67 -29.78
CA PRO A 459 9.82 14.66 -28.79
C PRO A 459 8.58 14.15 -28.02
N PRO A 460 8.45 14.43 -26.71
CA PRO A 460 7.27 14.03 -25.93
C PRO A 460 5.93 14.51 -26.51
N SER A 461 5.91 15.65 -27.19
CA SER A 461 4.75 16.16 -27.94
C SER A 461 4.32 15.28 -29.12
N ALA A 462 5.09 14.25 -29.47
CA ALA A 462 4.73 13.24 -30.45
C ALA A 462 4.15 11.95 -29.84
N TYR A 463 4.24 11.73 -28.51
CA TYR A 463 3.74 10.50 -27.88
C TYR A 463 2.24 10.27 -28.10
N ASP A 464 1.43 11.34 -28.10
CA ASP A 464 0.00 11.23 -28.47
C ASP A 464 -0.21 10.72 -29.91
N ASN A 465 0.71 10.97 -30.85
CA ASN A 465 0.59 10.40 -32.20
C ASN A 465 0.85 8.89 -32.20
N VAL A 466 1.78 8.42 -31.36
CA VAL A 466 2.05 6.99 -31.13
C VAL A 466 0.83 6.34 -30.49
N ARG A 467 0.36 6.89 -29.36
CA ARG A 467 -0.86 6.47 -28.64
C ARG A 467 -2.04 6.30 -29.59
N ASN A 468 -2.33 7.33 -30.39
CA ASN A 468 -3.45 7.31 -31.33
C ASN A 468 -3.30 6.24 -32.43
N ALA A 469 -2.08 5.84 -32.80
CA ALA A 469 -1.84 4.75 -33.74
C ALA A 469 -1.97 3.37 -33.07
N VAL A 470 -1.44 3.22 -31.86
CA VAL A 470 -1.59 2.02 -31.03
C VAL A 470 -3.07 1.74 -30.76
N LEU A 471 -3.85 2.73 -30.30
CA LEU A 471 -5.28 2.55 -30.05
C LEU A 471 -6.04 2.14 -31.33
N ARG A 472 -5.74 2.74 -32.49
CA ARG A 472 -6.35 2.33 -33.77
C ARG A 472 -6.06 0.87 -34.16
N ALA A 473 -4.95 0.31 -33.71
CA ALA A 473 -4.57 -1.08 -33.98
C ALA A 473 -5.07 -2.05 -32.91
N CYS A 474 -5.14 -1.63 -31.64
CA CYS A 474 -5.18 -2.54 -30.50
C CYS A 474 -6.31 -2.34 -29.47
N ASP A 475 -7.01 -1.20 -29.46
CA ASP A 475 -8.18 -0.95 -28.58
C ASP A 475 -9.24 -2.06 -28.77
N GLY A 476 -9.66 -2.27 -30.03
CA GLY A 476 -10.69 -3.25 -30.42
C GLY A 476 -10.40 -4.73 -30.17
N LEU A 477 -9.21 -5.11 -29.69
CA LEU A 477 -8.79 -6.51 -29.56
C LEU A 477 -9.43 -7.26 -28.38
N ASP A 478 -10.02 -6.55 -27.41
CA ASP A 478 -10.82 -7.14 -26.33
C ASP A 478 -12.33 -7.23 -26.66
N GLY A 479 -12.74 -6.68 -27.81
CA GLY A 479 -14.11 -6.58 -28.28
C GLY A 479 -14.79 -5.24 -28.01
N VAL A 480 -14.10 -4.24 -27.45
CA VAL A 480 -14.61 -2.89 -27.16
C VAL A 480 -13.72 -1.82 -27.78
N LEU A 481 -14.30 -0.66 -28.07
CA LEU A 481 -13.55 0.56 -28.39
C LEU A 481 -13.82 1.58 -27.28
N ASP A 482 -12.98 1.58 -26.24
CA ASP A 482 -13.09 2.49 -25.09
C ASP A 482 -11.83 3.32 -24.81
N GLY A 483 -10.80 3.16 -25.65
CA GLY A 483 -9.53 3.87 -25.58
C GLY A 483 -8.50 3.19 -24.68
N VAL A 484 -8.63 1.88 -24.45
CA VAL A 484 -7.78 1.10 -23.53
C VAL A 484 -7.32 -0.19 -24.21
N VAL A 485 -6.00 -0.42 -24.26
CA VAL A 485 -5.46 -1.71 -24.70
C VAL A 485 -5.52 -2.72 -23.54
N SER A 486 -6.60 -3.52 -23.47
CA SER A 486 -6.70 -4.58 -22.47
C SER A 486 -5.95 -5.86 -22.85
N ASN A 487 -5.91 -6.20 -24.14
CA ASN A 487 -5.22 -7.39 -24.67
C ASN A 487 -3.89 -7.00 -25.33
N THR A 488 -2.92 -6.62 -24.50
CA THR A 488 -1.56 -6.25 -24.95
C THR A 488 -0.84 -7.40 -25.67
N THR A 489 -1.16 -8.65 -25.32
CA THR A 489 -0.60 -9.86 -25.96
C THR A 489 -1.06 -10.09 -27.40
N ALA A 490 -2.29 -9.72 -27.74
CA ALA A 490 -2.80 -9.79 -29.12
C ALA A 490 -2.40 -8.56 -29.96
N CYS A 491 -1.88 -7.50 -29.32
CA CYS A 491 -1.44 -6.27 -29.98
C CYS A 491 -0.13 -6.48 -30.74
N THR A 492 -0.18 -7.20 -31.86
CA THR A 492 0.92 -7.36 -32.81
C THR A 492 1.07 -6.12 -33.68
N PHE A 493 1.28 -4.97 -33.04
CA PHE A 493 1.37 -3.67 -33.69
C PHE A 493 2.68 -3.53 -34.46
N ASP A 494 2.60 -3.66 -35.78
CA ASP A 494 3.71 -3.29 -36.67
C ASP A 494 3.87 -1.76 -36.67
N LEU A 495 4.96 -1.24 -36.11
CA LEU A 495 5.25 0.20 -36.11
C LEU A 495 5.55 0.76 -37.50
N PHE A 496 5.82 -0.08 -38.50
CA PHE A 496 6.12 0.33 -39.87
C PHE A 496 4.89 0.47 -40.77
N VAL A 497 3.64 0.41 -40.25
CA VAL A 497 2.45 0.72 -41.07
C VAL A 497 2.60 2.13 -41.69
N PRO A 498 2.27 2.33 -42.98
CA PRO A 498 2.30 3.65 -43.64
C PRO A 498 1.42 4.74 -43.00
N LEU A 499 0.65 4.43 -41.95
CA LEU A 499 -0.09 5.40 -41.12
C LEU A 499 0.81 6.24 -40.21
N LEU A 500 2.01 5.77 -39.86
CA LEU A 500 2.96 6.50 -39.01
C LEU A 500 4.15 7.07 -39.77
N ALA A 501 4.58 6.45 -40.87
CA ALA A 501 5.74 6.89 -41.65
C ALA A 501 5.48 8.23 -42.37
N CYS A 502 6.42 9.17 -42.31
CA CYS A 502 6.32 10.42 -43.04
C CYS A 502 6.51 10.24 -44.55
N ALA A 503 5.47 10.58 -45.33
CA ALA A 503 5.58 10.80 -46.78
C ALA A 503 6.42 12.06 -47.13
N ASP A 504 6.51 13.02 -46.21
CA ASP A 504 7.33 14.22 -46.29
C ASP A 504 8.24 14.29 -45.06
N PRO A 505 9.57 14.05 -45.19
CA PRO A 505 10.51 14.09 -44.07
C PRO A 505 10.54 15.42 -43.31
N ALA A 506 10.10 16.54 -43.90
CA ALA A 506 10.02 17.83 -43.20
C ALA A 506 8.94 17.86 -42.10
N LYS A 507 8.09 16.82 -42.02
CA LYS A 507 7.02 16.66 -41.02
C LYS A 507 7.35 15.64 -39.92
N SER A 508 8.58 15.12 -39.88
CA SER A 508 9.03 14.20 -38.82
C SER A 508 8.82 14.77 -37.42
N GLY A 509 8.27 13.96 -36.52
CA GLY A 509 7.88 14.38 -35.16
C GLY A 509 6.64 15.30 -35.10
N LYS A 510 5.95 15.56 -36.22
CA LYS A 510 4.79 16.46 -36.32
C LYS A 510 3.58 15.77 -36.95
N GLY A 511 3.16 14.67 -36.33
CA GLY A 511 2.05 13.82 -36.79
C GLY A 511 2.46 12.62 -37.65
N CYS A 512 3.75 12.48 -37.96
CA CYS A 512 4.36 11.30 -38.57
C CYS A 512 5.82 11.17 -38.11
N PHE A 513 6.46 10.03 -38.41
CA PHE A 513 7.78 9.64 -37.95
C PHE A 513 8.71 9.25 -39.11
N SER A 514 10.01 9.48 -38.98
CA SER A 514 11.04 8.97 -39.90
C SER A 514 11.26 7.47 -39.66
N LEU A 515 11.90 6.77 -40.61
CA LEU A 515 12.29 5.37 -40.41
C LEU A 515 13.20 5.17 -39.18
N LEU A 516 14.03 6.16 -38.82
CA LEU A 516 14.89 6.11 -37.64
C LEU A 516 14.11 6.35 -36.35
N GLN A 517 13.13 7.27 -36.35
CA GLN A 517 12.20 7.44 -35.22
C GLN A 517 11.30 6.19 -35.04
N LEU A 518 10.89 5.52 -36.13
CA LEU A 518 10.14 4.27 -36.06
C LEU A 518 11.00 3.12 -35.50
N ALA A 519 12.26 2.99 -35.92
CA ALA A 519 13.18 2.03 -35.34
C ALA A 519 13.41 2.29 -33.83
N ASN A 520 13.50 3.56 -33.43
CA ASN A 520 13.63 3.94 -32.02
C ASN A 520 12.36 3.60 -31.21
N LEU A 521 11.16 3.78 -31.78
CA LEU A 521 9.92 3.27 -31.17
C LEU A 521 9.92 1.74 -31.03
N VAL A 522 10.42 1.00 -32.03
CA VAL A 522 10.52 -0.47 -31.96
C VAL A 522 11.42 -0.88 -30.80
N ASP A 523 12.56 -0.21 -30.61
CA ASP A 523 13.43 -0.43 -29.44
C ASP A 523 12.67 -0.17 -28.13
N MET A 524 11.86 0.88 -28.03
CA MET A 524 11.13 1.24 -26.79
C MET A 524 10.13 0.19 -26.32
N TYR A 525 9.47 -0.52 -27.24
CA TYR A 525 8.58 -1.66 -26.93
C TYR A 525 9.32 -3.00 -26.86
N SER A 526 10.59 -3.05 -27.27
CA SER A 526 11.38 -4.29 -27.26
C SER A 526 11.97 -4.58 -25.88
N ASN A 527 12.24 -5.86 -25.61
CA ASN A 527 12.97 -6.27 -24.43
C ASN A 527 14.40 -5.73 -24.47
N PHE A 528 14.89 -5.23 -23.34
CA PHE A 528 16.30 -4.88 -23.20
C PHE A 528 17.12 -6.16 -22.99
N THR A 529 17.97 -6.47 -23.97
CA THR A 529 18.82 -7.67 -23.96
C THR A 529 20.29 -7.33 -24.12
N ILE A 530 21.17 -8.09 -23.46
CA ILE A 530 22.61 -8.00 -23.61
C ILE A 530 23.11 -9.35 -24.11
N ASN A 531 23.81 -9.39 -25.25
CA ASN A 531 24.31 -10.61 -25.91
C ASN A 531 23.22 -11.68 -26.22
N GLY A 532 21.94 -11.30 -26.22
CA GLY A 532 20.79 -12.19 -26.37
C GLY A 532 20.10 -12.58 -25.07
N ASP A 533 20.73 -12.34 -23.92
CA ASP A 533 20.15 -12.59 -22.60
C ASP A 533 19.21 -11.44 -22.19
N LEU A 534 18.05 -11.78 -21.61
CA LEU A 534 17.07 -10.83 -21.13
C LEU A 534 17.56 -10.11 -19.87
N VAL A 535 17.74 -8.79 -19.95
CA VAL A 535 17.93 -7.92 -18.78
C VAL A 535 16.56 -7.57 -18.20
N HIS A 536 15.69 -6.97 -19.01
CA HIS A 536 14.37 -6.50 -18.58
C HIS A 536 13.39 -6.44 -19.75
N THR A 537 12.11 -6.66 -19.48
CA THR A 537 11.02 -6.53 -20.45
C THR A 537 10.77 -5.09 -20.94
N GLY A 538 10.28 -4.95 -22.18
CA GLY A 538 9.97 -3.64 -22.80
C GLY A 538 8.64 -3.02 -22.32
N LEU A 539 8.36 -1.79 -22.78
CA LEU A 539 7.05 -1.16 -22.60
C LEU A 539 5.96 -1.96 -23.31
N LEU A 540 4.72 -1.89 -22.81
CA LEU A 540 3.57 -2.48 -23.49
C LEU A 540 2.77 -1.43 -24.26
N PRO A 541 2.17 -1.78 -25.41
CA PRO A 541 1.24 -0.91 -26.14
C PRO A 541 0.06 -0.49 -25.25
N GLY A 542 -0.28 0.80 -25.27
CA GLY A 542 -1.26 1.42 -24.40
C GLY A 542 -0.65 2.16 -23.20
N SER A 543 0.67 2.08 -23.01
CA SER A 543 1.39 2.85 -21.97
C SER A 543 1.69 4.29 -22.37
N GLU A 544 1.51 4.65 -23.66
CA GLU A 544 1.96 5.92 -24.25
C GLU A 544 1.39 7.17 -23.56
N GLU A 545 0.16 7.10 -23.03
CA GLU A 545 -0.45 8.18 -22.25
C GLU A 545 0.39 8.55 -21.01
N ALA A 546 1.00 7.55 -20.39
CA ALA A 546 1.78 7.73 -19.17
C ALA A 546 3.24 8.11 -19.47
N TRP A 547 3.73 8.00 -20.72
CA TRP A 547 5.09 8.40 -21.10
C TRP A 547 5.34 9.90 -20.87
N SER A 548 4.29 10.74 -20.96
CA SER A 548 4.34 12.17 -20.62
C SER A 548 4.11 12.48 -19.13
N ALA A 549 4.00 11.48 -18.25
CA ALA A 549 3.93 11.71 -16.81
C ALA A 549 5.28 12.26 -16.28
N PRO A 550 5.34 12.96 -15.13
CA PRO A 550 6.60 13.50 -14.59
C PRO A 550 7.71 12.46 -14.35
N SER A 551 7.35 11.20 -14.13
CA SER A 551 8.27 10.04 -14.01
C SER A 551 8.33 9.18 -15.28
N GLY A 552 7.96 9.75 -16.43
CA GLY A 552 7.92 9.09 -17.73
C GLY A 552 9.21 9.27 -18.53
N LEU A 553 9.08 9.37 -19.86
CA LEU A 553 10.18 9.34 -20.82
C LEU A 553 10.53 10.74 -21.30
N TRP A 554 11.40 11.42 -20.55
CA TRP A 554 11.80 12.81 -20.79
C TRP A 554 13.23 12.97 -21.31
N GLY A 555 13.92 11.87 -21.62
CA GLY A 555 15.35 11.89 -21.94
C GLY A 555 16.24 12.05 -20.71
N THR A 556 15.68 11.88 -19.52
CA THR A 556 16.38 11.93 -18.23
C THR A 556 15.88 10.75 -17.41
N PRO A 557 16.76 9.83 -17.00
CA PRO A 557 16.34 8.64 -16.25
C PRO A 557 15.77 9.02 -14.89
N PHE A 558 14.86 8.19 -14.39
CA PHE A 558 14.30 8.38 -13.05
C PHE A 558 15.44 8.39 -12.02
N PRO A 559 15.58 9.41 -11.14
CA PRO A 559 16.78 9.58 -10.32
C PRO A 559 17.14 8.39 -9.42
N VAL A 560 16.14 7.59 -9.05
CA VAL A 560 16.29 6.35 -8.28
C VAL A 560 17.09 5.28 -9.05
N ALA A 561 16.92 5.17 -10.37
CA ALA A 561 17.69 4.25 -11.21
C ALA A 561 19.17 4.65 -11.27
N SER A 562 19.44 5.93 -11.56
CA SER A 562 20.80 6.48 -11.55
C SER A 562 21.45 6.35 -10.17
N GLY A 563 20.68 6.61 -9.11
CA GLY A 563 21.13 6.54 -7.73
C GLY A 563 21.55 5.14 -7.26
N TRP A 564 20.91 4.09 -7.78
CA TRP A 564 21.30 2.70 -7.50
C TRP A 564 22.75 2.44 -7.90
N PHE A 565 23.09 2.75 -9.15
CA PHE A 565 24.45 2.58 -9.66
C PHE A 565 25.43 3.58 -9.03
N GLN A 566 25.04 4.85 -8.91
CA GLN A 566 25.91 5.90 -8.39
C GLN A 566 26.26 5.70 -6.90
N TYR A 567 25.26 5.57 -6.04
CA TYR A 567 25.45 5.60 -4.58
C TYR A 567 25.56 4.19 -3.99
N GLN A 568 24.71 3.25 -4.41
CA GLN A 568 24.66 1.92 -3.78
C GLN A 568 25.72 0.95 -4.30
N LEU A 569 26.07 1.05 -5.58
CA LEU A 569 27.06 0.16 -6.21
C LEU A 569 28.45 0.79 -6.30
N LEU A 570 28.56 2.01 -6.82
CA LEU A 570 29.86 2.69 -7.04
C LEU A 570 30.31 3.59 -5.87
N ASN A 571 29.43 3.89 -4.91
CA ASN A 571 29.69 4.77 -3.76
C ASN A 571 30.23 6.17 -4.15
N ILE A 572 29.68 6.78 -5.21
CA ILE A 572 30.06 8.10 -5.72
C ILE A 572 29.22 9.18 -5.01
N THR A 573 29.72 9.63 -3.86
CA THR A 573 28.96 10.47 -2.90
C THR A 573 29.00 11.97 -3.18
N SER A 574 29.83 12.46 -4.10
CA SER A 574 30.02 13.92 -4.27
C SER A 574 28.96 14.55 -5.20
N VAL A 575 28.16 15.48 -4.65
CA VAL A 575 27.10 16.24 -5.35
C VAL A 575 27.60 17.05 -6.57
N LYS A 576 28.92 17.29 -6.65
CA LYS A 576 29.58 18.02 -7.76
C LYS A 576 30.33 17.11 -8.74
N SER A 577 30.09 15.81 -8.68
CA SER A 577 30.66 14.84 -9.60
C SER A 577 30.09 15.02 -11.00
N ALA A 578 30.84 15.70 -11.88
CA ALA A 578 30.69 15.57 -13.33
C ALA A 578 31.25 14.22 -13.85
N ALA A 579 31.51 13.25 -12.96
CA ALA A 579 32.12 11.96 -13.26
C ALA A 579 31.12 10.79 -13.26
N PHE A 580 29.84 11.03 -12.93
CA PHE A 580 28.78 10.04 -13.11
C PHE A 580 27.72 10.57 -14.08
N ASP A 581 27.80 10.12 -15.34
CA ASP A 581 26.74 10.21 -16.33
C ASP A 581 26.14 8.80 -16.44
N PRO A 582 24.84 8.60 -16.13
CA PRO A 582 24.23 7.27 -16.13
C PRO A 582 24.25 6.61 -17.51
N PHE A 583 24.17 7.39 -18.60
CA PHE A 583 24.19 6.86 -19.97
C PHE A 583 25.58 6.36 -20.38
N ILE A 584 26.64 6.96 -19.85
CA ILE A 584 28.03 6.54 -20.10
C ILE A 584 28.48 5.44 -19.13
N ALA A 585 28.01 5.49 -17.89
CA ALA A 585 28.46 4.58 -16.82
C ALA A 585 27.80 3.19 -16.87
N LEU A 586 26.62 3.06 -17.47
CA LEU A 586 25.89 1.78 -17.52
C LEU A 586 26.53 0.81 -18.53
N THR A 587 27.34 -0.12 -18.05
CA THR A 587 27.91 -1.21 -18.87
C THR A 587 27.32 -2.57 -18.49
N PRO A 588 27.41 -3.59 -19.38
CA PRO A 588 27.07 -4.98 -19.05
C PRO A 588 27.73 -5.49 -17.77
N GLU A 589 29.00 -5.14 -17.55
CA GLU A 589 29.77 -5.53 -16.37
C GLU A 589 29.24 -4.86 -15.10
N LEU A 590 28.78 -3.60 -15.20
CA LEU A 590 28.17 -2.89 -14.06
C LEU A 590 26.79 -3.47 -13.70
N ILE A 591 26.00 -3.87 -14.70
CA ILE A 591 24.71 -4.56 -14.49
C ILE A 591 24.95 -5.93 -13.85
N ALA A 592 25.90 -6.71 -14.37
CA ALA A 592 26.30 -7.99 -13.78
C ALA A 592 26.83 -7.82 -12.35
N MET A 593 27.59 -6.76 -12.07
CA MET A 593 28.06 -6.42 -10.73
C MET A 593 26.89 -6.08 -9.78
N GLY A 594 25.91 -5.27 -10.22
CA GLY A 594 24.73 -4.96 -9.40
C GLY A 594 23.89 -6.20 -9.06
N ASN A 595 23.76 -7.13 -10.01
CA ASN A 595 23.09 -8.41 -9.78
C ASN A 595 23.88 -9.33 -8.84
N ALA A 596 25.21 -9.34 -8.91
CA ALA A 596 26.07 -10.20 -8.08
C ALA A 596 26.33 -9.65 -6.67
N VAL A 597 26.40 -8.32 -6.51
CA VAL A 597 26.59 -7.65 -5.20
C VAL A 597 25.26 -7.55 -4.44
N ASP A 598 24.15 -7.36 -5.17
CA ASP A 598 22.80 -7.14 -4.63
C ASP A 598 22.77 -6.23 -3.37
N PRO A 599 23.17 -4.95 -3.48
CA PRO A 599 23.25 -4.03 -2.34
C PRO A 599 21.97 -4.04 -1.48
N GLY A 600 22.11 -4.40 -0.21
CA GLY A 600 20.98 -4.49 0.72
C GLY A 600 19.93 -5.57 0.42
N ARG A 601 20.19 -6.50 -0.51
CA ARG A 601 19.21 -7.44 -1.09
C ARG A 601 18.11 -6.75 -1.92
N GLY A 602 18.45 -5.59 -2.51
CA GLY A 602 17.55 -4.74 -3.28
C GLY A 602 16.97 -5.37 -4.55
N ASN A 603 17.56 -6.41 -5.13
CA ASN A 603 17.02 -7.07 -6.33
C ASN A 603 15.72 -7.83 -6.06
N THR A 604 15.58 -8.42 -4.86
CA THR A 604 14.33 -9.03 -4.35
C THR A 604 13.68 -10.03 -5.34
N TRP A 605 14.47 -10.98 -5.85
CA TRP A 605 14.03 -11.99 -6.83
C TRP A 605 13.87 -13.39 -6.20
N TYR A 606 13.01 -13.50 -5.18
CA TYR A 606 12.81 -14.74 -4.43
C TYR A 606 11.73 -15.62 -5.07
N THR A 607 12.11 -16.64 -5.84
CA THR A 607 11.17 -17.53 -6.54
C THR A 607 10.56 -18.60 -5.63
N ASN A 608 11.31 -19.07 -4.62
CA ASN A 608 10.84 -20.06 -3.65
C ASN A 608 9.98 -19.44 -2.52
N LEU A 609 8.75 -19.03 -2.85
CA LEU A 609 7.80 -18.47 -1.86
C LEU A 609 7.03 -19.54 -1.07
N SER A 610 7.34 -20.83 -1.19
CA SER A 610 6.65 -21.91 -0.49
C SER A 610 6.50 -21.69 1.03
N PRO A 611 7.52 -21.19 1.79
CA PRO A 611 7.37 -20.93 3.21
C PRO A 611 6.17 -20.03 3.54
N PHE A 612 6.06 -18.87 2.88
CA PHE A 612 4.94 -17.94 3.02
C PHE A 612 3.63 -18.57 2.52
N LEU A 613 3.63 -19.11 1.29
CA LEU A 613 2.43 -19.61 0.61
C LEU A 613 1.81 -20.87 1.27
N THR A 614 2.45 -21.46 2.28
CA THR A 614 1.84 -22.51 3.12
C THR A 614 0.73 -21.99 4.05
N HIS A 615 0.73 -20.69 4.39
CA HIS A 615 -0.28 -20.06 5.24
C HIS A 615 -0.78 -18.72 4.71
N GLY A 616 0.11 -17.91 4.12
CA GLY A 616 -0.18 -16.57 3.62
C GLY A 616 -0.82 -16.54 2.23
N LYS A 617 -1.38 -15.38 1.88
CA LYS A 617 -1.95 -15.06 0.56
C LYS A 617 -1.25 -13.86 -0.07
N LEU A 618 -0.84 -13.97 -1.33
CA LEU A 618 -0.24 -12.89 -2.12
C LEU A 618 -1.20 -12.44 -3.22
N LEU A 619 -1.70 -11.21 -3.11
CA LEU A 619 -2.45 -10.52 -4.16
C LEU A 619 -1.51 -9.52 -4.81
N HIS A 620 -1.12 -9.80 -6.05
CA HIS A 620 -0.20 -8.96 -6.83
C HIS A 620 -0.99 -8.24 -7.91
N THR A 621 -0.82 -6.92 -8.04
CA THR A 621 -1.48 -6.11 -9.07
C THR A 621 -0.45 -5.31 -9.87
N HIS A 622 -0.56 -5.26 -11.20
CA HIS A 622 0.35 -4.44 -12.02
C HIS A 622 -0.43 -3.70 -13.12
N GLY A 623 -0.10 -2.44 -13.38
CA GLY A 623 -0.68 -1.69 -14.51
C GLY A 623 -0.17 -2.18 -15.85
N LEU A 624 -1.07 -2.40 -16.82
CA LEU A 624 -0.67 -2.71 -18.21
C LEU A 624 -0.09 -1.49 -18.95
N ALA A 625 -0.39 -0.28 -18.47
CA ALA A 625 0.12 0.98 -19.00
C ALA A 625 1.23 1.57 -18.09
N ASP A 626 1.84 0.77 -17.21
CA ASP A 626 2.91 1.20 -16.31
C ASP A 626 4.17 1.56 -17.10
N GLN A 627 4.45 2.86 -17.17
CA GLN A 627 5.56 3.44 -17.91
C GLN A 627 6.90 3.39 -17.15
N LEU A 628 6.84 3.24 -15.82
CA LEU A 628 8.00 3.35 -14.95
C LEU A 628 8.56 1.97 -14.61
N ILE A 629 7.68 0.99 -14.40
CA ILE A 629 8.05 -0.41 -14.19
C ILE A 629 7.17 -1.24 -15.12
N PRO A 630 7.66 -1.68 -16.28
CA PRO A 630 6.88 -2.54 -17.16
C PRO A 630 6.40 -3.83 -16.47
N PRO A 631 5.14 -4.26 -16.69
CA PRO A 631 4.54 -5.41 -15.99
C PRO A 631 5.13 -6.77 -16.38
N GLY A 632 5.99 -6.84 -17.40
CA GLY A 632 6.56 -8.09 -17.90
C GLY A 632 7.41 -8.83 -16.86
N GLU A 633 8.19 -8.12 -16.04
CA GLU A 633 8.94 -8.74 -14.93
C GLU A 633 8.01 -9.35 -13.87
N SER A 634 6.81 -8.79 -13.68
CA SER A 634 5.82 -9.33 -12.75
C SER A 634 5.14 -10.59 -13.26
N VAL A 635 4.91 -10.68 -14.58
CA VAL A 635 4.47 -11.93 -15.24
C VAL A 635 5.56 -12.99 -15.14
N ARG A 636 6.80 -12.64 -15.47
CA ARG A 636 7.98 -13.52 -15.36
C ARG A 636 8.15 -14.04 -13.93
N TYR A 637 8.13 -13.16 -12.94
CA TYR A 637 8.24 -13.53 -11.53
C TYR A 637 7.11 -14.45 -11.07
N TYR A 638 5.87 -14.20 -11.50
CA TYR A 638 4.74 -15.11 -11.22
C TYR A 638 4.97 -16.51 -11.81
N GLN A 639 5.46 -16.60 -13.06
CA GLN A 639 5.78 -17.86 -13.71
C GLN A 639 6.92 -18.61 -12.99
N GLU A 640 8.03 -17.94 -12.69
CA GLU A 640 9.18 -18.56 -12.00
C GLU A 640 8.82 -19.02 -10.57
N VAL A 641 7.97 -18.28 -9.84
CA VAL A 641 7.42 -18.72 -8.55
C VAL A 641 6.50 -19.93 -8.71
N ASN A 642 5.64 -19.96 -9.75
CA ASN A 642 4.75 -21.09 -10.03
C ASN A 642 5.56 -22.37 -10.30
N GLU A 643 6.63 -22.26 -11.08
CA GLU A 643 7.56 -23.36 -11.33
C GLU A 643 8.28 -23.81 -10.05
N ALA A 644 8.87 -22.89 -9.29
CA ALA A 644 9.61 -23.23 -8.07
C ALA A 644 8.73 -23.95 -7.03
N VAL A 645 7.51 -23.45 -6.82
CA VAL A 645 6.52 -24.05 -5.89
C VAL A 645 5.95 -25.36 -6.47
N GLY A 646 5.71 -25.43 -7.79
CA GLY A 646 5.23 -26.63 -8.48
C GLY A 646 6.21 -27.81 -8.39
N ARG A 647 7.50 -27.56 -8.68
CA ARG A 647 8.59 -28.52 -8.52
C ARG A 647 8.60 -29.14 -7.12
N GLN A 648 8.37 -28.36 -6.06
CA GLN A 648 8.31 -28.85 -4.68
C GLN A 648 7.06 -29.68 -4.35
N LYS A 649 5.90 -29.37 -4.96
CA LYS A 649 4.67 -30.16 -4.79
C LYS A 649 4.63 -31.43 -5.65
N GLY A 650 5.63 -31.65 -6.50
CA GLY A 650 5.77 -32.87 -7.32
C GLY A 650 4.79 -32.97 -8.49
N GLY A 651 4.25 -31.83 -8.94
CA GLY A 651 3.32 -31.75 -10.08
C GLY A 651 3.81 -30.75 -11.13
N ALA A 652 3.44 -30.99 -12.39
CA ALA A 652 3.76 -30.13 -13.54
C ALA A 652 2.60 -29.20 -13.94
N ASP A 653 1.55 -29.11 -13.12
CA ASP A 653 0.32 -28.38 -13.43
C ASP A 653 0.50 -26.87 -13.25
N PHE A 654 -0.05 -26.09 -14.18
CA PHE A 654 0.24 -24.66 -14.32
C PHE A 654 -0.47 -23.74 -13.30
N GLU A 655 -1.28 -24.28 -12.38
CA GLU A 655 -2.12 -23.50 -11.45
C GLU A 655 -1.82 -23.73 -9.95
N VAL A 656 -0.62 -24.22 -9.62
CA VAL A 656 -0.21 -24.55 -8.24
C VAL A 656 -0.33 -23.38 -7.25
N LEU A 657 -0.29 -22.15 -7.77
CA LEU A 657 -0.43 -20.90 -7.02
C LEU A 657 -1.87 -20.43 -6.79
N SER A 658 -2.87 -20.91 -7.54
CA SER A 658 -4.19 -20.25 -7.63
C SER A 658 -4.95 -20.07 -6.30
N ASP A 659 -4.64 -20.86 -5.27
CA ASP A 659 -5.19 -20.77 -3.92
C ASP A 659 -4.39 -19.88 -2.95
N SER A 660 -3.19 -19.42 -3.31
CA SER A 660 -2.30 -18.65 -2.42
C SER A 660 -1.57 -17.47 -3.06
N TYR A 661 -1.42 -17.40 -4.38
CA TYR A 661 -0.82 -16.29 -5.10
C TYR A 661 -1.57 -16.03 -6.43
N ARG A 662 -2.09 -14.80 -6.59
CA ARG A 662 -2.80 -14.34 -7.79
C ARG A 662 -2.21 -13.02 -8.27
N LEU A 663 -1.88 -12.96 -9.56
CA LEU A 663 -1.50 -11.74 -10.28
C LEU A 663 -2.72 -11.17 -11.02
N PHE A 664 -2.95 -9.87 -10.91
CA PHE A 664 -3.97 -9.13 -11.63
C PHE A 664 -3.31 -8.03 -12.47
N LEU A 665 -3.34 -8.20 -13.79
CA LEU A 665 -2.92 -7.13 -14.71
C LEU A 665 -4.11 -6.19 -14.93
N VAL A 666 -3.85 -4.88 -14.88
CA VAL A 666 -4.90 -3.85 -14.89
C VAL A 666 -4.81 -3.04 -16.20
N PRO A 667 -5.73 -3.26 -17.16
CA PRO A 667 -5.80 -2.50 -18.40
C PRO A 667 -5.76 -0.99 -18.18
N GLY A 668 -4.96 -0.27 -18.97
CA GLY A 668 -4.89 1.20 -18.96
C GLY A 668 -4.54 1.85 -17.62
N MET A 669 -4.08 1.10 -16.61
CA MET A 669 -3.53 1.66 -15.39
C MET A 669 -2.05 1.95 -15.56
N GLY A 670 -1.63 3.18 -15.24
CA GLY A 670 -0.22 3.57 -15.17
C GLY A 670 0.47 3.07 -13.89
N HIS A 671 1.59 3.69 -13.52
CA HIS A 671 2.31 3.29 -12.31
C HIS A 671 1.47 3.41 -11.03
N CYS A 672 1.13 2.27 -10.40
CA CYS A 672 0.25 2.10 -9.23
C CYS A 672 -1.21 2.58 -9.34
N ARG A 673 -1.48 3.56 -10.21
CA ARG A 673 -2.70 4.37 -10.29
C ARG A 673 -2.67 5.20 -11.58
N THR A 674 -3.71 5.99 -11.83
CA THR A 674 -3.86 6.86 -13.02
C THR A 674 -3.89 6.09 -14.35
N GLY A 675 -3.90 6.82 -15.47
CA GLY A 675 -4.19 6.28 -16.80
C GLY A 675 -5.69 6.31 -17.16
N SER A 676 -5.99 5.91 -18.39
CA SER A 676 -7.34 5.87 -19.00
C SER A 676 -8.18 4.65 -18.60
N GLY A 677 -7.55 3.65 -17.98
CA GLY A 677 -8.14 2.38 -17.59
C GLY A 677 -9.10 2.42 -16.38
N PRO A 678 -9.74 1.28 -16.05
CA PRO A 678 -10.59 1.13 -14.88
C PRO A 678 -9.77 0.89 -13.60
N TRP A 679 -8.82 1.77 -13.29
CA TRP A 679 -7.83 1.57 -12.23
C TRP A 679 -8.35 1.77 -10.80
N ASN A 680 -9.62 2.12 -10.58
CA ASN A 680 -10.18 2.28 -9.24
C ASN A 680 -10.71 0.95 -8.69
N PHE A 681 -9.88 0.24 -7.92
CA PHE A 681 -10.23 -1.06 -7.32
C PHE A 681 -9.70 -1.26 -5.90
N GLY A 682 -9.28 -0.20 -5.19
CA GLY A 682 -8.80 -0.30 -3.80
C GLY A 682 -7.42 -0.94 -3.65
N GLY A 683 -6.56 -0.81 -4.67
CA GLY A 683 -5.19 -1.31 -4.66
C GLY A 683 -4.26 -0.59 -3.66
N ALA A 684 -3.02 -1.06 -3.53
CA ALA A 684 -1.99 -0.35 -2.77
C ALA A 684 -1.68 1.02 -3.40
N ALA A 685 -1.31 2.02 -2.58
CA ALA A 685 -1.10 3.42 -3.00
C ALA A 685 -2.30 4.11 -3.72
N GLN A 686 -3.50 3.50 -3.71
CA GLN A 686 -4.76 4.12 -4.17
C GLN A 686 -5.44 4.84 -3.00
N THR A 687 -4.87 5.99 -2.64
CA THR A 687 -5.18 6.70 -1.38
C THR A 687 -5.73 8.11 -1.60
N ASN A 688 -5.45 8.67 -2.77
CA ASN A 688 -5.97 9.92 -3.28
C ASN A 688 -7.53 9.93 -3.34
N PRO A 689 -8.15 11.11 -3.27
CA PRO A 689 -9.60 11.29 -3.48
C PRO A 689 -10.18 10.65 -4.74
N GLY A 690 -9.49 10.81 -5.87
CA GLY A 690 -9.85 10.22 -7.16
C GLY A 690 -9.59 8.71 -7.28
N ALA A 691 -9.05 8.07 -6.23
CA ALA A 691 -8.64 6.67 -6.16
C ALA A 691 -9.58 5.85 -5.23
N ARG A 692 -10.86 5.81 -5.59
CA ARG A 692 -11.95 5.25 -4.76
C ARG A 692 -12.59 4.03 -5.44
N PRO A 693 -12.58 2.82 -4.83
CA PRO A 693 -13.30 1.68 -5.40
C PRO A 693 -14.80 1.96 -5.53
N LEU A 694 -15.45 1.33 -6.51
CA LEU A 694 -16.88 1.55 -6.81
C LEU A 694 -17.78 1.30 -5.59
N SER A 695 -17.41 0.29 -4.80
CA SER A 695 -18.07 -0.16 -3.58
C SER A 695 -16.99 -0.68 -2.62
N PHE A 696 -17.32 -0.79 -1.34
CA PHE A 696 -16.40 -1.22 -0.29
C PHE A 696 -16.77 -2.62 0.14
N ASP A 697 -16.46 -3.54 -0.77
CA ASP A 697 -16.64 -4.98 -0.63
C ASP A 697 -15.51 -5.72 -1.34
N ALA A 698 -15.35 -6.99 -1.01
CA ALA A 698 -14.30 -7.87 -1.54
C ALA A 698 -14.34 -8.11 -3.06
N ARG A 699 -15.29 -7.54 -3.80
CA ARG A 699 -15.34 -7.61 -5.27
C ARG A 699 -14.83 -6.34 -5.95
N HIS A 700 -14.90 -5.19 -5.27
CA HIS A 700 -14.53 -3.88 -5.82
C HIS A 700 -13.31 -3.26 -5.11
N ASP A 701 -12.91 -3.79 -3.95
CA ASP A 701 -11.76 -3.33 -3.16
C ASP A 701 -10.78 -4.49 -2.93
N ALA A 702 -9.58 -4.40 -3.52
CA ALA A 702 -8.52 -5.41 -3.41
C ALA A 702 -8.00 -5.59 -1.98
N THR A 703 -8.07 -4.55 -1.14
CA THR A 703 -7.71 -4.65 0.28
C THR A 703 -8.70 -5.58 0.99
N LEU A 704 -10.00 -5.36 0.79
CA LEU A 704 -11.06 -6.20 1.35
C LEU A 704 -11.11 -7.59 0.70
N ALA A 705 -10.71 -7.71 -0.57
CA ALA A 705 -10.57 -8.99 -1.26
C ALA A 705 -9.47 -9.85 -0.63
N LEU A 706 -8.31 -9.26 -0.32
CA LEU A 706 -7.23 -9.95 0.38
C LEU A 706 -7.66 -10.40 1.78
N PHE A 707 -8.35 -9.56 2.55
CA PHE A 707 -8.86 -9.95 3.87
C PHE A 707 -9.82 -11.15 3.77
N ASN A 708 -10.79 -11.08 2.87
CA ASN A 708 -11.76 -12.16 2.65
C ASN A 708 -11.09 -13.46 2.13
N TRP A 709 -9.97 -13.34 1.41
CA TRP A 709 -9.20 -14.48 0.93
C TRP A 709 -8.41 -15.16 2.06
N VAL A 710 -7.75 -14.39 2.92
CA VAL A 710 -7.00 -14.87 4.09
C VAL A 710 -7.93 -15.48 5.14
N GLU A 711 -9.01 -14.77 5.48
CA GLU A 711 -9.83 -15.08 6.66
C GLU A 711 -10.92 -16.12 6.36
N ASN A 712 -11.57 -16.00 5.20
CA ASN A 712 -12.69 -16.85 4.80
C ASN A 712 -12.31 -17.86 3.70
N GLY A 713 -11.03 -17.91 3.28
CA GLY A 713 -10.57 -18.82 2.22
C GLY A 713 -11.20 -18.57 0.85
N THR A 714 -11.79 -17.38 0.63
CA THR A 714 -12.55 -17.08 -0.59
C THR A 714 -11.62 -16.49 -1.64
N ASN A 715 -11.18 -17.31 -2.61
CA ASN A 715 -10.35 -16.88 -3.72
C ASN A 715 -10.97 -15.69 -4.48
N PRO A 716 -10.21 -14.61 -4.78
CA PRO A 716 -10.68 -13.55 -5.66
C PRO A 716 -10.65 -14.06 -7.11
N GLU A 717 -11.80 -14.55 -7.60
CA GLU A 717 -11.98 -15.03 -8.98
C GLU A 717 -11.79 -13.93 -10.02
N TYR A 718 -12.14 -12.69 -9.66
CA TYR A 718 -11.92 -11.45 -10.40
C TYR A 718 -12.21 -10.27 -9.47
N LEU A 719 -11.56 -9.14 -9.69
CA LEU A 719 -11.91 -7.85 -9.08
C LEU A 719 -12.69 -7.00 -10.09
N VAL A 720 -13.34 -5.92 -9.64
CA VAL A 720 -14.01 -4.95 -10.49
C VAL A 720 -13.35 -3.59 -10.34
N GLY A 721 -12.71 -3.16 -11.43
CA GLY A 721 -12.16 -1.81 -11.56
C GLY A 721 -13.19 -0.82 -12.09
N ALA A 722 -13.10 0.43 -11.66
CA ALA A 722 -13.89 1.54 -12.17
C ALA A 722 -13.02 2.60 -12.85
N ALA A 723 -13.53 3.14 -13.96
CA ALA A 723 -13.11 4.42 -14.51
C ALA A 723 -14.19 5.45 -14.18
N TYR A 724 -13.79 6.61 -13.68
CA TYR A 724 -14.69 7.74 -13.39
C TYR A 724 -14.58 8.82 -14.44
N GLN A 725 -15.65 9.59 -14.63
CA GLN A 725 -15.67 10.73 -15.55
C GLN A 725 -14.79 11.86 -15.02
N THR A 726 -14.22 12.67 -15.92
CA THR A 726 -13.68 13.98 -15.56
C THR A 726 -14.75 15.06 -15.62
N LYS A 727 -14.44 16.22 -15.03
CA LYS A 727 -15.28 17.42 -15.10
C LYS A 727 -15.47 17.91 -16.54
N GLU A 728 -14.44 17.76 -17.37
CA GLU A 728 -14.43 18.18 -18.78
C GLU A 728 -15.31 17.26 -19.62
N GLU A 729 -15.24 15.95 -19.37
CA GLU A 729 -16.14 14.96 -19.98
C GLU A 729 -17.60 15.25 -19.62
N GLN A 730 -17.90 15.56 -18.34
CA GLN A 730 -19.24 15.94 -17.90
C GLN A 730 -19.70 17.30 -18.49
N ALA A 731 -18.77 18.21 -18.76
CA ALA A 731 -19.03 19.52 -19.38
C ALA A 731 -19.05 19.50 -20.92
N GLY A 732 -18.76 18.36 -21.56
CA GLY A 732 -18.75 18.21 -23.01
C GLY A 732 -17.56 18.87 -23.73
N TYR A 733 -16.47 19.14 -23.02
CA TYR A 733 -15.25 19.74 -23.59
C TYR A 733 -14.23 18.67 -24.00
N ARG A 734 -13.42 18.95 -25.04
CA ARG A 734 -12.25 18.12 -25.35
C ARG A 734 -11.16 18.33 -24.29
N ILE A 735 -10.53 17.22 -23.90
CA ILE A 735 -9.47 17.17 -22.89
C ILE A 735 -8.28 18.03 -23.33
N THR A 736 -7.80 18.91 -22.45
CA THR A 736 -6.56 19.67 -22.61
C THR A 736 -5.72 19.55 -21.33
N GLU A 737 -4.79 18.60 -21.31
CA GLU A 737 -3.55 18.46 -20.52
C GLU A 737 -3.41 18.86 -19.03
N THR A 738 -4.42 19.40 -18.32
CA THR A 738 -4.20 19.96 -16.95
C THR A 738 -5.19 19.52 -15.86
N THR A 739 -6.06 18.52 -16.08
CA THR A 739 -7.09 18.10 -15.08
C THR A 739 -6.83 16.74 -14.42
N ILE A 740 -5.53 16.40 -14.23
CA ILE A 740 -5.13 15.27 -13.38
C ILE A 740 -5.47 15.55 -11.90
N GLU A 741 -5.54 16.82 -11.49
CA GLU A 741 -5.81 17.27 -10.11
C GLU A 741 -7.30 17.41 -9.71
N ASP A 742 -8.30 17.11 -10.56
CA ASP A 742 -9.70 17.20 -10.10
C ASP A 742 -10.10 15.97 -9.26
N ASP A 743 -9.77 16.06 -7.97
CA ASP A 743 -10.01 15.12 -6.86
C ASP A 743 -11.49 14.73 -6.61
N ARG A 744 -12.40 15.11 -7.51
CA ARG A 744 -13.84 14.81 -7.45
C ARG A 744 -14.32 13.88 -8.56
N ARG A 745 -13.42 13.16 -9.27
CA ARG A 745 -13.82 12.23 -10.36
C ARG A 745 -14.99 11.30 -9.98
N PHE A 746 -14.98 10.72 -8.78
CA PHE A 746 -16.09 9.89 -8.28
C PHE A 746 -17.44 10.63 -8.21
N GLY A 747 -17.42 11.95 -7.99
CA GLY A 747 -18.60 12.82 -7.94
C GLY A 747 -19.15 13.20 -9.32
N TYR A 748 -18.37 13.03 -10.40
CA TYR A 748 -18.83 13.20 -11.78
C TYR A 748 -19.51 11.93 -12.33
N GLY A 749 -19.30 10.79 -11.66
CA GLY A 749 -19.95 9.53 -11.96
C GLY A 749 -19.04 8.52 -12.63
N VAL A 750 -19.52 7.28 -12.75
CA VAL A 750 -18.78 6.18 -13.38
C VAL A 750 -18.83 6.35 -14.90
N LYS A 751 -17.66 6.31 -15.55
CA LYS A 751 -17.51 6.29 -17.01
C LYS A 751 -17.75 4.87 -17.53
N TYR A 752 -17.06 3.88 -16.95
CA TYR A 752 -17.31 2.45 -17.17
C TYR A 752 -16.71 1.61 -16.04
N THR A 753 -17.02 0.32 -16.02
CA THR A 753 -16.37 -0.69 -15.15
C THR A 753 -15.93 -1.91 -15.94
N ARG A 754 -14.87 -2.57 -15.49
CA ARG A 754 -14.33 -3.78 -16.13
C ARG A 754 -13.96 -4.82 -15.07
N LYS A 755 -13.98 -6.10 -15.45
CA LYS A 755 -13.37 -7.14 -14.63
C LYS A 755 -11.85 -7.03 -14.73
N LEU A 756 -11.18 -7.16 -13.59
CA LEU A 756 -9.75 -7.39 -13.53
C LEU A 756 -9.60 -8.89 -13.25
N CYS A 757 -9.13 -9.62 -14.26
CA CYS A 757 -9.05 -11.07 -14.23
C CYS A 757 -7.70 -11.52 -13.65
N PRO A 758 -7.67 -12.67 -12.95
CA PRO A 758 -6.41 -13.25 -12.48
C PRO A 758 -5.65 -13.79 -13.70
N TRP A 759 -4.42 -13.31 -13.89
CA TRP A 759 -3.54 -13.75 -14.94
C TRP A 759 -3.35 -15.28 -14.88
N PRO A 760 -3.37 -16.02 -16.01
CA PRO A 760 -3.31 -15.52 -17.39
C PRO A 760 -4.63 -15.06 -18.02
N LEU A 761 -5.78 -15.20 -17.34
CA LEU A 761 -7.09 -14.87 -17.89
C LEU A 761 -7.25 -13.37 -18.16
N GLN A 762 -7.98 -13.03 -19.22
CA GLN A 762 -8.26 -11.64 -19.62
C GLN A 762 -9.76 -11.36 -19.68
N ALA A 763 -10.12 -10.07 -19.62
CA ALA A 763 -11.52 -9.65 -19.60
C ALA A 763 -12.10 -9.56 -21.02
N HIS A 764 -12.86 -10.57 -21.44
CA HIS A 764 -13.48 -10.63 -22.77
C HIS A 764 -14.97 -10.24 -22.74
N LEU A 765 -15.42 -9.42 -23.69
CA LEU A 765 -16.83 -9.03 -23.83
C LEU A 765 -17.69 -10.24 -24.23
N LYS A 766 -18.77 -10.51 -23.49
CA LYS A 766 -19.72 -11.59 -23.83
C LYS A 766 -20.37 -11.33 -25.19
N ALA A 767 -20.47 -12.36 -26.02
CA ALA A 767 -21.12 -12.27 -27.35
C ALA A 767 -22.59 -11.81 -27.34
N ASN A 768 -23.29 -11.89 -26.20
CA ASN A 768 -24.67 -11.41 -26.01
C ASN A 768 -24.77 -10.14 -25.14
N ALA A 769 -23.67 -9.43 -24.89
CA ALA A 769 -23.67 -8.23 -24.08
C ALA A 769 -24.45 -7.08 -24.76
N THR A 770 -25.43 -6.53 -24.05
CA THR A 770 -26.19 -5.34 -24.51
C THR A 770 -25.53 -4.02 -24.13
N ARG A 771 -24.40 -4.06 -23.40
CA ARG A 771 -23.63 -2.93 -22.86
C ARG A 771 -22.16 -3.32 -22.78
N ALA A 772 -21.25 -2.44 -23.20
CA ALA A 772 -19.80 -2.63 -23.07
C ALA A 772 -19.16 -1.84 -21.92
N ASP A 773 -19.94 -1.05 -21.18
CA ASP A 773 -19.46 -0.14 -20.12
C ASP A 773 -19.61 -0.69 -18.69
N VAL A 774 -20.04 -1.95 -18.53
CA VAL A 774 -20.23 -2.60 -17.23
C VAL A 774 -19.51 -3.93 -17.10
N ALA A 775 -18.83 -4.15 -15.97
CA ALA A 775 -18.05 -5.37 -15.69
C ALA A 775 -18.88 -6.67 -15.76
N ALA A 776 -20.20 -6.59 -15.52
CA ALA A 776 -21.11 -7.73 -15.65
C ALA A 776 -21.21 -8.29 -17.08
N SER A 777 -20.88 -7.49 -18.09
CA SER A 777 -20.86 -7.88 -19.51
C SER A 777 -19.63 -8.69 -19.93
N PHE A 778 -18.67 -8.91 -19.02
CA PHE A 778 -17.40 -9.56 -19.33
C PHE A 778 -17.29 -10.93 -18.67
N ASN A 779 -16.54 -11.82 -19.29
CA ASN A 779 -16.01 -13.03 -18.69
C ASN A 779 -14.51 -12.85 -18.42
N CYS A 780 -13.95 -13.73 -17.60
CA CYS A 780 -12.51 -13.96 -17.56
C CYS A 780 -12.27 -15.25 -18.35
N GLU A 781 -11.54 -15.16 -19.45
CA GLU A 781 -11.28 -16.23 -20.43
C GLU A 781 -9.79 -16.30 -20.76
#